data_AF-B4LPI9-F1
#
_entry.id   AF-B4LPI9-F1
#
_cell.length_a   1.000
_cell.length_b   1.000
_cell.length_c   1.000
_cell.angle_alpha   90.00
_cell.angle_beta   90.00
_cell.angle_gamma   90.00
#
_symmetry.space_group_name_H-M   'P 1'
#
loop_
_entity.id
_entity.type
_entity.pdbx_description
1 polymer ?
#
loop_
_entity_poly.entity_id
_entity_poly.type
_entity_poly.pdbx_seq_one_letter_code
_entity_poly.pdbx_strand_id
1 'polypeptide(L)'
;MEENESTSEAQNNVANGDDDATYQHKLELLQTEMRKMQNEFNTQRAKMKELYMQKEAERNQLQEELNELKTHLMVADLKSENEMQLKDIKAQEEISSLQQLVQDTIEESAIYKAELERVKLEQLRQQQQQLQQMQQQATAEPSGGLAPHVLNQVKKTLGSVRKLGSDSLNNSFQSESADGNTRGPTKTHVKQYATEDAEMMHSIVEQLQEEMKALKEKLRETDEQLQAKSSTSERREESTETITDASNGLHKSTSTDLVSAHAACLGCNSAKQLTDELSAQVKQQQKQLDVTQKQLVESREQLSKEAALRNDLESQWQAKREAHKSEVQTLREQVKNNEQQLLDMQQKFLETKDEVMRQLQRVTDDRERVNQQLETLQADNDFLSGRFLATSEEIENQYINLPNTVVELQELMLRQQSELIQARVSSEYEKQKCVSSLDEIQILRAQLEESNNERRAYKRKVQLDIKSLQDRVTEHLVAVQSHESSKTLLERKEAELNKQLSECRVEIIELQDANEKLTKTNSDFKSKIKTLQEELSTMETVQKDFVKLSQKLQMTLEELRHADTEVRWQDDDDVNNCPTCNAGFTVMVRKIHCRHCGHIYCDKCLTKTVPSGPRKRVARVCDICHTLLTPHTAPYFSHEPQQSN
;
A
#
# COMPACT_ATOMS: atom_id res chain seq x y z
N MET A 1 23.51 -65.68 -93.22
CA MET A 1 24.55 -66.56 -93.81
C MET A 1 25.13 -67.32 -92.63
N GLU A 2 25.01 -68.64 -92.53
CA GLU A 2 25.07 -69.61 -93.61
C GLU A 2 24.44 -70.94 -93.21
N GLU A 3 23.70 -71.51 -94.16
CA GLU A 3 23.57 -72.94 -94.33
C GLU A 3 24.92 -73.54 -94.72
N ASN A 4 25.15 -74.78 -94.28
CA ASN A 4 25.98 -75.81 -94.90
C ASN A 4 26.86 -75.40 -96.09
N GLU A 5 28.17 -75.59 -95.92
CA GLU A 5 28.95 -76.28 -96.94
C GLU A 5 30.02 -77.15 -96.27
N SER A 6 29.88 -78.45 -96.44
CA SER A 6 30.95 -79.41 -96.21
C SER A 6 30.91 -80.45 -97.31
N THR A 7 32.11 -80.98 -97.62
CA THR A 7 32.46 -82.04 -98.58
C THR A 7 32.74 -81.55 -100.00
N SER A 8 33.82 -81.95 -100.68
CA SER A 8 35.01 -82.73 -100.32
C SER A 8 35.98 -82.63 -101.49
N GLU A 9 37.28 -82.42 -101.24
CA GLU A 9 38.31 -82.85 -102.18
C GLU A 9 39.01 -84.09 -101.63
N ALA A 10 39.23 -85.02 -102.55
CA ALA A 10 39.79 -86.34 -102.34
C ALA A 10 41.33 -86.32 -102.46
N GLN A 11 41.93 -87.40 -101.94
CA GLN A 11 43.27 -87.92 -102.25
C GLN A 11 44.47 -87.14 -101.69
N ASN A 12 45.24 -87.71 -100.76
CA ASN A 12 46.26 -88.71 -101.08
C ASN A 12 47.00 -89.25 -99.83
N ASN A 13 47.66 -90.38 -100.07
CA ASN A 13 48.22 -91.34 -99.13
C ASN A 13 49.43 -90.88 -98.28
N VAL A 14 49.39 -91.33 -97.02
CA VAL A 14 50.40 -92.11 -96.26
C VAL A 14 51.88 -91.71 -96.38
N ALA A 15 52.41 -91.15 -95.29
CA ALA A 15 53.55 -91.69 -94.53
C ALA A 15 53.95 -90.70 -93.41
N ASN A 16 53.68 -91.02 -92.13
CA ASN A 16 54.45 -90.60 -90.93
C ASN A 16 53.66 -90.97 -89.65
N GLY A 17 53.79 -92.21 -89.19
CA GLY A 17 53.01 -92.75 -88.06
C GLY A 17 53.53 -92.43 -86.65
N ASP A 18 54.73 -91.87 -86.50
CA ASP A 18 55.32 -91.58 -85.17
C ASP A 18 55.34 -90.08 -84.80
N ASP A 19 55.32 -89.17 -85.78
CA ASP A 19 55.21 -87.72 -85.51
C ASP A 19 53.76 -87.29 -85.25
N ASP A 20 52.78 -87.91 -85.92
CA ASP A 20 51.36 -87.53 -85.85
C ASP A 20 50.75 -87.75 -84.45
N ALA A 21 51.15 -88.83 -83.76
CA ALA A 21 50.72 -89.11 -82.39
C ALA A 21 51.27 -88.08 -81.38
N THR A 22 52.47 -87.56 -81.61
CA THR A 22 53.11 -86.55 -80.76
C THR A 22 52.47 -85.18 -80.95
N TYR A 23 52.09 -84.83 -82.19
CA TYR A 23 51.33 -83.61 -82.49
C TYR A 23 49.89 -83.68 -81.96
N GLN A 24 49.21 -84.82 -82.09
CA GLN A 24 47.88 -85.02 -81.50
C GLN A 24 47.88 -84.92 -79.98
N HIS A 25 48.87 -85.50 -79.30
CA HIS A 25 48.98 -85.38 -77.84
C HIS A 25 49.24 -83.93 -77.39
N LYS A 26 50.06 -83.18 -78.13
CA LYS A 26 50.31 -81.76 -77.87
C LYS A 26 49.07 -80.90 -78.13
N LEU A 27 48.27 -81.24 -79.15
CA LEU A 27 47.00 -80.60 -79.45
C LEU A 27 45.97 -80.85 -78.34
N GLU A 28 45.88 -82.08 -77.82
CA GLU A 28 45.02 -82.41 -76.68
C GLU A 28 45.42 -81.66 -75.40
N LEU A 29 46.72 -81.53 -75.13
CA LEU A 29 47.24 -80.74 -74.01
C LEU A 29 46.83 -79.27 -74.14
N LEU A 30 47.05 -78.66 -75.30
CA LEU A 30 46.64 -77.28 -75.57
C LEU A 30 45.12 -77.11 -75.47
N GLN A 31 44.32 -78.04 -75.98
CA GLN A 31 42.85 -78.01 -75.83
C GLN A 31 42.39 -78.15 -74.38
N THR A 32 43.14 -78.91 -73.56
CA THR A 32 42.86 -79.07 -72.13
C THR A 32 43.21 -77.80 -71.36
N GLU A 33 44.34 -77.18 -71.69
CA GLU A 33 44.78 -75.91 -71.12
C GLU A 33 43.84 -74.76 -71.52
N MET A 34 43.37 -74.74 -72.77
CA MET A 34 42.39 -73.75 -73.23
C MET A 34 41.04 -73.93 -72.54
N ARG A 35 40.59 -75.16 -72.30
CA ARG A 35 39.40 -75.45 -71.46
C ARG A 35 39.59 -74.98 -70.01
N LYS A 36 40.78 -75.14 -69.45
CA LYS A 36 41.10 -74.68 -68.09
C LYS A 36 41.04 -73.16 -68.00
N MET A 37 41.67 -72.46 -68.94
CA MET A 37 41.61 -71.00 -69.06
C MET A 37 40.18 -70.49 -69.24
N GLN A 38 39.37 -71.16 -70.05
CA GLN A 38 37.95 -70.83 -70.24
C GLN A 38 37.15 -71.00 -68.93
N ASN A 39 37.40 -72.08 -68.17
CA ASN A 39 36.75 -72.31 -66.89
C ASN A 39 37.17 -71.30 -65.83
N GLU A 40 38.45 -70.92 -65.79
CA GLU A 40 38.96 -69.88 -64.90
C GLU A 40 38.34 -68.51 -65.23
N PHE A 41 38.26 -68.14 -66.51
CA PHE A 41 37.58 -66.92 -66.97
C PHE A 41 36.09 -66.91 -66.60
N ASN A 42 35.39 -68.03 -66.83
CA ASN A 42 33.98 -68.16 -66.46
C ASN A 42 33.77 -68.04 -64.94
N THR A 43 34.69 -68.58 -64.14
CA THR A 43 34.67 -68.46 -62.67
C THR A 43 34.92 -67.03 -62.21
N GLN A 44 35.90 -66.34 -62.81
CA GLN A 44 36.16 -64.92 -62.52
C GLN A 44 34.98 -64.04 -62.91
N ARG A 45 34.36 -64.29 -64.06
CA ARG A 45 33.15 -63.59 -64.51
C ARG A 45 31.98 -63.80 -63.55
N ALA A 46 31.78 -65.02 -63.05
CA ALA A 46 30.74 -65.32 -62.07
C ALA A 46 30.98 -64.55 -60.76
N LYS A 47 32.21 -64.54 -60.23
CA LYS A 47 32.56 -63.75 -59.04
C LYS A 47 32.36 -62.25 -59.24
N MET A 48 32.73 -61.72 -60.41
CA MET A 48 32.54 -60.30 -60.70
C MET A 48 31.05 -59.94 -60.80
N LYS A 49 30.23 -60.83 -61.39
CA LYS A 49 28.77 -60.66 -61.45
C LYS A 49 28.14 -60.69 -60.04
N GLU A 50 28.61 -61.59 -59.17
CA GLU A 50 28.16 -61.67 -57.78
C GLU A 50 28.50 -60.40 -56.99
N LEU A 51 29.74 -59.91 -57.11
CA LEU A 51 30.15 -58.63 -56.50
C LEU A 51 29.33 -57.45 -57.02
N TYR A 52 29.03 -57.42 -58.32
CA TYR A 52 28.21 -56.36 -58.90
C TYR A 52 26.79 -56.38 -58.35
N MET A 53 26.16 -57.55 -58.28
CA MET A 53 24.82 -57.72 -57.69
C MET A 53 24.80 -57.32 -56.21
N GLN A 54 25.85 -57.65 -55.45
CA GLN A 54 25.97 -57.25 -54.05
C GLN A 54 26.09 -55.73 -53.91
N LYS A 55 26.90 -55.07 -54.75
CA LYS A 55 27.03 -53.60 -54.74
C LYS A 55 25.78 -52.90 -55.23
N GLU A 56 25.06 -53.48 -56.18
CA GLU A 56 23.77 -52.98 -56.62
C GLU A 56 22.72 -53.07 -55.51
N ALA A 57 22.71 -54.17 -54.75
CA ALA A 57 21.84 -54.34 -53.58
C ALA A 57 22.19 -53.32 -52.47
N GLU A 58 23.46 -53.13 -52.13
CA GLU A 58 23.91 -52.11 -51.17
C GLU A 58 23.51 -50.70 -51.60
N ARG A 59 23.68 -50.36 -52.89
CA ARG A 59 23.26 -49.06 -53.44
C ARG A 59 21.75 -48.87 -53.30
N ASN A 60 20.97 -49.90 -53.62
CA ASN A 60 19.51 -49.81 -53.52
C ASN A 60 19.06 -49.66 -52.06
N GLN A 61 19.71 -50.35 -51.12
CA GLN A 61 19.43 -50.21 -49.68
C GLN A 61 19.75 -48.79 -49.17
N LEU A 62 20.91 -48.24 -49.52
CA LEU A 62 21.28 -46.87 -49.17
C LEU A 62 20.33 -45.83 -49.79
N GLN A 63 19.81 -46.11 -51.00
CA GLN A 63 18.83 -45.26 -51.65
C GLN A 63 17.48 -45.27 -50.92
N GLU A 64 17.09 -46.42 -50.36
CA GLU A 64 15.88 -46.57 -49.56
C GLU A 64 16.00 -45.83 -48.22
N GLU A 65 17.12 -46.00 -47.51
CA GLU A 65 17.43 -45.26 -46.27
C GLU A 65 17.47 -43.74 -46.50
N LEU A 66 18.02 -43.29 -47.63
CA LEU A 66 18.00 -41.87 -48.00
C LEU A 66 16.58 -41.35 -48.24
N ASN A 67 15.71 -42.15 -48.85
CA ASN A 67 14.32 -41.77 -49.09
C ASN A 67 13.51 -41.73 -47.78
N GLU A 68 13.76 -42.65 -46.86
CA GLU A 68 13.17 -42.63 -45.51
C GLU A 68 13.64 -41.40 -44.71
N LEU A 69 14.95 -41.09 -44.73
CA LEU A 69 15.46 -39.90 -44.06
C LEU A 69 14.89 -38.60 -44.63
N LYS A 70 14.73 -38.52 -45.97
CA LYS A 70 14.09 -37.36 -46.62
C LYS A 70 12.63 -37.20 -46.21
N THR A 71 11.87 -38.30 -46.14
CA THR A 71 10.48 -38.24 -45.70
C THR A 71 10.35 -37.85 -44.23
N HIS A 72 11.23 -38.34 -43.35
CA HIS A 72 11.29 -37.90 -41.96
C HIS A 72 11.60 -36.40 -41.82
N LEU A 73 12.54 -35.88 -42.61
CA LEU A 73 12.87 -34.45 -42.64
C LEU A 73 11.67 -33.60 -43.08
N MET A 74 11.00 -34.00 -44.17
CA MET A 74 9.79 -33.32 -44.65
C MET A 74 8.68 -33.29 -43.59
N VAL A 75 8.46 -34.41 -42.88
CA VAL A 75 7.46 -34.47 -41.81
C VAL A 75 7.85 -33.58 -40.62
N ALA A 76 9.12 -33.52 -40.27
CA ALA A 76 9.61 -32.64 -39.21
C ALA A 76 9.44 -31.15 -39.58
N ASP A 77 9.74 -30.78 -40.84
CA ASP A 77 9.56 -29.42 -41.34
C ASP A 77 8.08 -29.02 -41.33
N LEU A 78 7.19 -29.86 -41.87
CA LEU A 78 5.75 -29.60 -41.86
C LEU A 78 5.20 -29.48 -40.43
N LYS A 79 5.71 -30.28 -39.50
CA LYS A 79 5.30 -30.21 -38.09
C LYS A 79 5.77 -28.92 -37.43
N SER A 80 7.02 -28.51 -37.67
CA SER A 80 7.56 -27.24 -37.16
C SER A 80 6.81 -26.04 -37.73
N GLU A 81 6.48 -26.07 -39.03
CA GLU A 81 5.72 -25.01 -39.68
C GLU A 81 4.30 -24.90 -39.13
N ASN A 82 3.63 -26.05 -38.90
CA ASN A 82 2.30 -26.08 -38.30
C ASN A 82 2.33 -25.57 -36.84
N GLU A 83 3.33 -25.96 -36.04
CA GLU A 83 3.52 -25.43 -34.68
C GLU A 83 3.76 -23.92 -34.67
N MET A 84 4.49 -23.39 -35.65
CA MET A 84 4.71 -21.95 -35.81
C MET A 84 3.41 -21.22 -36.17
N GLN A 85 2.65 -21.71 -37.16
CA GLN A 85 1.35 -21.16 -37.53
C GLN A 85 0.36 -21.15 -36.36
N LEU A 86 0.34 -22.22 -35.55
CA LEU A 86 -0.53 -22.30 -34.37
C LEU A 86 -0.14 -21.26 -33.29
N LYS A 87 1.16 -20.97 -33.14
CA LYS A 87 1.62 -19.91 -32.23
C LYS A 87 1.25 -18.53 -32.76
N ASP A 88 1.38 -18.30 -34.07
CA ASP A 88 1.00 -17.02 -34.69
C ASP A 88 -0.50 -16.75 -34.55
N ILE A 89 -1.35 -17.76 -34.75
CA ILE A 89 -2.81 -17.64 -34.54
C ILE A 89 -3.11 -17.25 -33.09
N LYS A 90 -2.49 -17.93 -32.11
CA LYS A 90 -2.68 -17.61 -30.68
C LYS A 90 -2.22 -16.21 -30.32
N ALA A 91 -1.04 -15.80 -30.82
CA ALA A 91 -0.54 -14.46 -30.61
C ALA A 91 -1.50 -13.41 -31.22
N GLN A 92 -2.06 -13.70 -32.40
CA GLN A 92 -3.03 -12.82 -33.03
C GLN A 92 -4.36 -12.74 -32.25
N GLU A 93 -4.83 -13.84 -31.68
CA GLU A 93 -6.00 -13.87 -30.79
C GLU A 93 -5.77 -13.07 -29.49
N GLU A 94 -4.58 -13.18 -28.89
CA GLU A 94 -4.18 -12.39 -27.73
C GLU A 94 -4.11 -10.89 -28.06
N ILE A 95 -3.49 -10.53 -29.19
CA ILE A 95 -3.44 -9.14 -29.67
C ILE A 95 -4.86 -8.61 -29.89
N SER A 96 -5.74 -9.36 -30.54
CA SER A 96 -7.13 -8.95 -30.75
C SER A 96 -7.88 -8.75 -29.43
N SER A 97 -7.64 -9.62 -28.44
CA SER A 97 -8.25 -9.51 -27.11
C SER A 97 -7.75 -8.29 -26.35
N LEU A 98 -6.45 -7.99 -26.43
CA LEU A 98 -5.85 -6.80 -25.85
C LEU A 98 -6.33 -5.52 -26.55
N GLN A 99 -6.46 -5.54 -27.87
CA GLN A 99 -7.02 -4.43 -28.64
C GLN A 99 -8.47 -4.14 -28.23
N GLN A 100 -9.29 -5.19 -28.03
CA GLN A 100 -10.65 -5.04 -27.53
C GLN A 100 -10.67 -4.41 -26.12
N LEU A 101 -9.83 -4.91 -25.21
CA LEU A 101 -9.76 -4.37 -23.85
C LEU A 101 -9.34 -2.89 -23.83
N VAL A 102 -8.37 -2.52 -24.67
CA VAL A 102 -7.95 -1.11 -24.84
C VAL A 102 -9.10 -0.26 -25.37
N GLN A 103 -9.84 -0.76 -26.37
CA GLN A 103 -11.00 -0.07 -26.92
C GLN A 103 -12.09 0.12 -25.86
N ASP A 104 -12.43 -0.92 -25.11
CA ASP A 104 -13.41 -0.88 -24.03
C ASP A 104 -12.97 0.13 -22.94
N THR A 105 -11.69 0.14 -22.58
CA THR A 105 -11.13 1.10 -21.61
C THR A 105 -11.22 2.55 -22.12
N ILE A 106 -10.97 2.76 -23.42
CA ILE A 106 -11.11 4.09 -24.04
C ILE A 106 -12.58 4.53 -24.01
N GLU A 107 -13.51 3.64 -24.35
CA GLU A 107 -14.95 3.92 -24.31
C GLU A 107 -15.44 4.24 -22.90
N GLU A 108 -15.03 3.47 -21.89
CA GLU A 108 -15.31 3.75 -20.48
C GLU A 108 -14.74 5.12 -20.07
N SER A 109 -13.50 5.41 -20.45
CA SER A 109 -12.88 6.71 -20.14
C SER A 109 -13.63 7.88 -20.81
N ALA A 110 -14.16 7.69 -22.01
CA ALA A 110 -14.97 8.67 -22.71
C ALA A 110 -16.32 8.91 -22.01
N ILE A 111 -16.95 7.84 -21.52
CA ILE A 111 -18.19 7.92 -20.73
C ILE A 111 -17.94 8.69 -19.42
N TYR A 112 -16.89 8.35 -18.68
CA TYR A 112 -16.54 9.06 -17.44
C TYR A 112 -16.24 10.54 -17.68
N LYS A 113 -15.54 10.86 -18.77
CA LYS A 113 -15.27 12.24 -19.17
C LYS A 113 -16.56 13.00 -19.48
N ALA A 114 -17.50 12.40 -20.20
CA ALA A 114 -18.79 12.99 -20.51
C ALA A 114 -19.63 13.24 -19.24
N GLU A 115 -19.61 12.29 -18.30
CA GLU A 115 -20.32 12.44 -17.02
C GLU A 115 -19.69 13.53 -16.14
N LEU A 116 -18.36 13.63 -16.11
CA LEU A 116 -17.67 14.70 -15.40
C LEU A 116 -18.04 16.08 -15.97
N GLU A 117 -18.08 16.23 -17.30
CA GLU A 117 -18.51 17.47 -17.94
C GLU A 117 -19.98 17.80 -17.63
N ARG A 118 -20.86 16.79 -17.57
CA ARG A 118 -22.26 16.97 -17.16
C ARG A 118 -22.36 17.51 -15.73
N VAL A 119 -21.62 16.92 -14.79
CA VAL A 119 -21.61 17.36 -13.38
C VAL A 119 -21.05 18.78 -13.25
N LYS A 120 -19.98 19.12 -13.97
CA LYS A 120 -19.45 20.50 -14.00
C LYS A 120 -20.48 21.50 -14.49
N LEU A 121 -21.20 21.19 -15.57
CA LEU A 121 -22.27 22.03 -16.11
C LEU A 121 -23.41 22.23 -15.10
N GLU A 122 -23.78 21.17 -14.38
CA GLU A 122 -24.83 21.21 -13.36
C GLU A 122 -24.41 22.05 -12.15
N GLN A 123 -23.15 21.94 -11.73
CA GLN A 123 -22.56 22.75 -10.66
C GLN A 123 -22.49 24.24 -11.06
N LEU A 124 -22.10 24.54 -12.30
CA LEU A 124 -22.11 25.91 -12.82
C LEU A 124 -23.53 26.50 -12.84
N ARG A 125 -24.53 25.69 -13.21
CA ARG A 125 -25.93 26.09 -13.25
C ARG A 125 -26.48 26.37 -11.84
N GLN A 126 -26.13 25.55 -10.85
CA GLN A 126 -26.48 25.79 -9.45
C GLN A 126 -25.83 27.08 -8.91
N GLN A 127 -24.55 27.31 -9.23
CA GLN A 127 -23.85 28.54 -8.84
C GLN A 127 -24.50 29.79 -9.47
N GLN A 128 -24.93 29.70 -10.73
CA GLN A 128 -25.63 30.79 -11.41
C GLN A 128 -27.02 31.05 -10.80
N GLN A 129 -27.76 30.00 -10.40
CA GLN A 129 -29.03 30.13 -9.70
C GLN A 129 -28.87 30.79 -8.32
N GLN A 130 -27.84 30.43 -7.55
CA GLN A 130 -27.53 31.07 -6.27
C GLN A 130 -27.20 32.56 -6.44
N LEU A 131 -26.41 32.91 -7.46
CA LEU A 131 -26.12 34.32 -7.78
C LEU A 131 -27.38 35.10 -8.17
N GLN A 132 -28.31 34.47 -8.93
CA GLN A 132 -29.60 35.09 -9.26
C GLN A 132 -30.50 35.28 -8.04
N GLN A 133 -30.54 34.32 -7.11
CA GLN A 133 -31.29 34.46 -5.86
C GLN A 133 -30.73 35.58 -4.97
N MET A 134 -29.40 35.69 -4.86
CA MET A 134 -28.75 36.80 -4.15
C MET A 134 -29.06 38.16 -4.79
N GLN A 135 -29.09 38.25 -6.12
CA GLN A 135 -29.48 39.48 -6.81
C GLN A 135 -30.95 39.84 -6.58
N GLN A 136 -31.86 38.86 -6.54
CA GLN A 136 -33.28 39.10 -6.28
C GLN A 136 -33.53 39.52 -4.82
N GLN A 137 -32.79 38.98 -3.85
CA GLN A 137 -32.82 39.41 -2.45
C GLN A 137 -32.27 40.84 -2.29
N ALA A 138 -31.22 41.23 -3.03
CA ALA A 138 -30.68 42.59 -3.01
C ALA A 138 -31.63 43.65 -3.60
N THR A 139 -32.66 43.25 -4.35
CA THR A 139 -33.68 44.17 -4.91
C THR A 139 -34.96 44.28 -4.07
N ALA A 140 -35.07 43.56 -2.95
CA ALA A 140 -36.31 43.47 -2.16
C ALA A 140 -36.34 44.26 -0.84
N GLU A 141 -35.29 45.03 -0.50
CA GLU A 141 -35.23 45.85 0.71
C GLU A 141 -35.05 47.33 0.36
N PRO A 142 -36.05 48.21 0.60
CA PRO A 142 -35.87 49.65 0.52
C PRO A 142 -35.64 50.19 1.92
N SER A 143 -34.42 50.62 2.27
CA SER A 143 -34.15 51.75 3.19
C SER A 143 -32.67 51.93 3.52
N GLY A 144 -32.16 53.14 3.26
CA GLY A 144 -31.31 53.86 4.21
C GLY A 144 -29.78 53.73 4.09
N GLY A 145 -29.18 54.67 3.35
CA GLY A 145 -28.01 55.40 3.87
C GLY A 145 -26.62 55.08 3.30
N LEU A 146 -26.07 56.08 2.60
CA LEU A 146 -24.65 56.44 2.40
C LEU A 146 -23.86 55.82 1.22
N ALA A 147 -23.90 56.58 0.12
CA ALA A 147 -22.91 56.85 -0.94
C ALA A 147 -21.88 55.78 -1.41
N PRO A 148 -21.83 55.46 -2.73
CA PRO A 148 -20.83 54.61 -3.36
C PRO A 148 -19.69 55.43 -4.01
N HIS A 149 -18.44 55.27 -3.55
CA HIS A 149 -17.28 55.88 -4.24
C HIS A 149 -16.00 55.03 -4.26
N VAL A 150 -16.09 53.70 -4.33
CA VAL A 150 -14.87 52.86 -4.49
C VAL A 150 -14.98 51.81 -5.61
N LEU A 151 -16.14 51.61 -6.24
CA LEU A 151 -16.35 50.50 -7.20
C LEU A 151 -16.29 50.87 -8.69
N ASN A 152 -15.93 52.11 -9.05
CA ASN A 152 -15.81 52.50 -10.47
C ASN A 152 -14.37 52.51 -11.02
N GLN A 153 -13.35 52.22 -10.19
CA GLN A 153 -11.95 52.27 -10.63
C GLN A 153 -11.35 50.90 -10.99
N VAL A 154 -12.04 49.80 -10.68
CA VAL A 154 -11.58 48.43 -11.02
C VAL A 154 -12.13 47.96 -12.38
N LYS A 155 -13.11 48.66 -12.96
CA LYS A 155 -13.73 48.29 -14.25
C LYS A 155 -12.99 48.80 -15.49
N LYS A 156 -11.93 49.60 -15.34
CA LYS A 156 -11.10 50.12 -16.45
C LYS A 156 -9.77 49.41 -16.67
N THR A 157 -9.36 48.50 -15.79
CA THR A 157 -8.09 47.75 -15.94
C THR A 157 -8.27 46.31 -16.46
N LEU A 158 -9.50 45.78 -16.51
CA LEU A 158 -9.80 44.46 -17.09
C LEU A 158 -10.20 44.49 -18.59
N GLY A 159 -10.11 45.66 -19.24
CA GLY A 159 -10.46 45.85 -20.66
C GLY A 159 -9.32 45.61 -21.66
N SER A 160 -8.10 45.28 -21.22
CA SER A 160 -6.91 45.24 -22.10
C SER A 160 -6.30 43.84 -22.32
N VAL A 161 -6.93 42.75 -21.88
CA VAL A 161 -6.40 41.37 -22.06
C VAL A 161 -7.39 40.48 -22.83
N ARG A 162 -8.01 41.03 -23.88
CA ARG A 162 -8.68 40.24 -24.93
C ARG A 162 -8.20 40.68 -26.29
N LYS A 163 -6.93 40.44 -26.57
CA LYS A 163 -6.39 40.43 -27.93
C LYS A 163 -5.07 39.69 -27.90
N LEU A 164 -5.12 38.38 -28.17
CA LEU A 164 -4.08 37.50 -28.73
C LEU A 164 -4.66 36.08 -28.61
N GLY A 165 -4.86 35.39 -29.74
CA GLY A 165 -5.39 34.02 -29.78
C GLY A 165 -6.64 33.80 -30.63
N SER A 166 -6.75 34.48 -31.76
CA SER A 166 -7.55 34.03 -32.91
C SER A 166 -6.60 34.15 -34.09
N ASP A 167 -6.32 33.02 -34.74
CA ASP A 167 -5.85 32.85 -36.13
C ASP A 167 -4.76 31.77 -36.21
N SER A 168 -5.17 30.48 -36.28
CA SER A 168 -4.48 29.42 -37.03
C SER A 168 -5.17 28.06 -36.91
N LEU A 169 -6.47 28.00 -37.18
CA LEU A 169 -7.15 26.72 -37.46
C LEU A 169 -8.08 26.93 -38.65
N ASN A 170 -7.50 27.09 -39.85
CA ASN A 170 -8.21 26.77 -41.09
C ASN A 170 -7.26 26.65 -42.30
N ASN A 171 -6.74 25.44 -42.53
CA ASN A 171 -6.35 24.86 -43.82
C ASN A 171 -5.70 23.50 -43.48
N SER A 172 -5.99 22.36 -44.09
CA SER A 172 -6.72 22.08 -45.33
C SER A 172 -7.06 20.58 -45.32
N PHE A 173 -8.31 20.26 -45.66
CA PHE A 173 -8.75 18.92 -46.04
C PHE A 173 -9.26 19.07 -47.48
N GLN A 174 -8.52 18.59 -48.48
CA GLN A 174 -9.06 17.95 -49.69
C GLN A 174 -7.98 17.45 -50.68
N SER A 175 -8.09 16.14 -50.94
CA SER A 175 -7.96 15.38 -52.20
C SER A 175 -6.65 15.33 -53.03
N GLU A 176 -6.13 14.10 -53.10
CA GLU A 176 -5.78 13.29 -54.29
C GLU A 176 -4.85 13.87 -55.39
N SER A 177 -3.70 13.19 -55.60
CA SER A 177 -3.45 12.25 -56.73
C SER A 177 -1.98 12.22 -57.21
N ALA A 178 -1.52 10.98 -57.42
CA ALA A 178 -0.53 10.46 -58.38
C ALA A 178 0.91 11.04 -58.53
N ASP A 179 1.82 10.05 -58.61
CA ASP A 179 3.11 9.97 -59.30
C ASP A 179 4.43 10.47 -58.68
N GLY A 180 5.42 9.57 -58.71
CA GLY A 180 6.78 9.91 -59.12
C GLY A 180 7.86 9.98 -58.03
N ASN A 181 8.37 8.83 -57.63
CA ASN A 181 9.79 8.51 -57.37
C ASN A 181 10.77 9.68 -57.05
N THR A 182 11.39 9.73 -55.85
CA THR A 182 12.85 9.95 -55.60
C THR A 182 13.21 9.93 -54.09
N ARG A 183 14.14 9.03 -53.73
CA ARG A 183 15.14 9.04 -52.62
C ARG A 183 15.23 10.25 -51.65
N GLY A 184 15.26 9.97 -50.33
CA GLY A 184 15.95 10.79 -49.31
C GLY A 184 15.29 10.79 -47.90
N PRO A 185 16.03 10.66 -46.77
CA PRO A 185 15.44 10.45 -45.44
C PRO A 185 15.13 11.77 -44.72
N THR A 186 13.92 11.92 -44.18
CA THR A 186 13.48 13.09 -43.39
C THR A 186 13.50 12.77 -41.88
N LYS A 187 14.53 13.28 -41.18
CA LYS A 187 14.56 13.43 -39.72
C LYS A 187 14.53 14.91 -39.38
N THR A 188 13.36 15.54 -39.26
CA THR A 188 13.31 16.93 -38.73
C THR A 188 11.94 17.47 -38.28
N HIS A 189 10.92 16.66 -37.98
CA HIS A 189 9.60 17.23 -37.57
C HIS A 189 9.10 16.87 -36.17
N VAL A 190 9.79 15.98 -35.44
CA VAL A 190 9.36 15.57 -34.07
C VAL A 190 9.99 16.43 -32.97
N LYS A 191 11.05 17.19 -33.29
CA LYS A 191 11.82 17.94 -32.27
C LYS A 191 11.26 19.31 -31.90
N GLN A 192 10.29 19.86 -32.64
CA GLN A 192 9.73 21.20 -32.37
C GLN A 192 8.55 21.18 -31.38
N TYR A 193 7.67 20.18 -31.45
CA TYR A 193 6.54 20.07 -30.52
C TYR A 193 6.97 19.76 -29.08
N ALA A 194 8.01 18.95 -28.91
CA ALA A 194 8.53 18.61 -27.58
C ALA A 194 9.27 19.77 -26.89
N THR A 195 9.85 20.70 -27.66
CA THR A 195 10.50 21.89 -27.12
C THR A 195 9.50 22.96 -26.71
N GLU A 196 8.43 23.15 -27.48
CA GLU A 196 7.40 24.16 -27.18
C GLU A 196 6.57 23.78 -25.93
N ASP A 197 6.23 22.50 -25.75
CA ASP A 197 5.55 22.02 -24.53
C ASP A 197 6.46 22.11 -23.28
N ALA A 198 7.78 21.88 -23.44
CA ALA A 198 8.74 22.02 -22.35
C ALA A 198 8.94 23.49 -21.93
N GLU A 199 8.97 24.42 -22.89
CA GLU A 199 9.06 25.86 -22.63
C GLU A 199 7.78 26.42 -22.00
N MET A 200 6.60 25.94 -22.43
CA MET A 200 5.32 26.29 -21.82
C MET A 200 5.23 25.80 -20.36
N MET A 201 5.65 24.56 -20.10
CA MET A 201 5.71 24.00 -18.75
C MET A 201 6.73 24.72 -17.86
N HIS A 202 7.88 25.12 -18.42
CA HIS A 202 8.86 25.93 -17.70
C HIS A 202 8.31 27.31 -17.33
N SER A 203 7.57 27.97 -18.22
CA SER A 203 6.94 29.28 -17.94
C SER A 203 5.86 29.20 -16.87
N ILE A 204 5.04 28.13 -16.87
CA ILE A 204 4.02 27.90 -15.82
C ILE A 204 4.69 27.59 -14.48
N VAL A 205 5.78 26.82 -14.47
CA VAL A 205 6.53 26.50 -13.24
C VAL A 205 7.22 27.73 -12.66
N GLU A 206 7.78 28.62 -13.50
CA GLU A 206 8.34 29.90 -13.05
C GLU A 206 7.26 30.82 -12.46
N GLN A 207 6.10 30.92 -13.11
CA GLN A 207 4.97 31.69 -12.58
C GLN A 207 4.50 31.15 -11.22
N LEU A 208 4.38 29.82 -11.07
CA LEU A 208 4.02 29.20 -9.79
C LEU A 208 5.11 29.38 -8.72
N GLN A 209 6.39 29.40 -9.11
CA GLN A 209 7.49 29.67 -8.19
C GLN A 209 7.51 31.13 -7.71
N GLU A 210 7.20 32.09 -8.59
CA GLU A 210 7.05 33.51 -8.21
C GLU A 210 5.84 33.73 -7.30
N GLU A 211 4.71 33.08 -7.58
CA GLU A 211 3.53 33.13 -6.71
C GLU A 211 3.79 32.50 -5.34
N MET A 212 4.49 31.37 -5.30
CA MET A 212 4.92 30.75 -4.04
C MET A 212 5.89 31.64 -3.25
N LYS A 213 6.77 32.38 -3.94
CA LYS A 213 7.68 33.34 -3.30
C LYS A 213 6.91 34.53 -2.74
N ALA A 214 5.97 35.09 -3.50
CA ALA A 214 5.11 36.18 -3.05
C ALA A 214 4.21 35.79 -1.86
N LEU A 215 3.71 34.54 -1.84
CA LEU A 215 2.94 34.00 -0.71
C LEU A 215 3.81 33.81 0.53
N LYS A 216 5.07 33.37 0.39
CA LYS A 216 6.03 33.27 1.50
C LYS A 216 6.43 34.63 2.06
N GLU A 217 6.61 35.64 1.20
CA GLU A 217 6.90 37.02 1.59
C GLU A 217 5.72 37.60 2.40
N LYS A 218 4.49 37.43 1.90
CA LYS A 218 3.27 37.83 2.61
C LYS A 218 3.09 37.10 3.94
N LEU A 219 3.42 35.80 4.00
CA LEU A 219 3.36 35.06 5.26
C LEU A 219 4.34 35.64 6.28
N ARG A 220 5.56 36.01 5.86
CA ARG A 220 6.54 36.68 6.74
C ARG A 220 6.08 38.06 7.17
N GLU A 221 5.52 38.87 6.27
CA GLU A 221 4.95 40.18 6.62
C GLU A 221 3.80 40.03 7.62
N THR A 222 2.95 39.00 7.50
CA THR A 222 1.89 38.74 8.48
C THR A 222 2.43 38.25 9.82
N ASP A 223 3.51 37.45 9.83
CA ASP A 223 4.18 37.00 11.05
C ASP A 223 4.88 38.15 11.77
N GLU A 224 5.52 39.05 11.02
CA GLU A 224 6.17 40.24 11.53
C GLU A 224 5.14 41.25 12.08
N GLN A 225 3.96 41.37 11.44
CA GLN A 225 2.81 42.12 11.97
C GLN A 225 2.20 41.48 13.22
N LEU A 226 2.23 40.15 13.35
CA LEU A 226 1.78 39.43 14.55
C LEU A 226 2.77 39.59 15.71
N GLN A 227 4.08 39.55 15.45
CA GLN A 227 5.12 39.84 16.44
C GLN A 227 5.14 41.32 16.86
N ALA A 228 4.84 42.24 15.94
CA ALA A 228 4.67 43.66 16.28
C ALA A 228 3.44 43.91 17.17
N LYS A 229 2.38 43.09 17.01
CA LYS A 229 1.18 43.12 17.87
C LYS A 229 1.38 42.42 19.22
N SER A 230 2.17 41.36 19.30
CA SER A 230 2.52 40.72 20.57
C SER A 230 3.44 41.61 21.41
N SER A 231 4.42 42.27 20.79
CA SER A 231 5.32 43.22 21.48
C SER A 231 4.64 44.54 21.92
N THR A 232 3.49 44.90 21.32
CA THR A 232 2.64 46.01 21.83
C THR A 232 1.68 45.57 22.93
N SER A 233 1.37 44.27 23.04
CA SER A 233 0.59 43.72 24.17
C SER A 233 1.45 43.61 25.44
N GLU A 234 2.75 43.30 25.31
CA GLU A 234 3.68 43.19 26.46
C GLU A 234 4.13 44.54 27.04
N ARG A 235 3.87 45.67 26.36
CA ARG A 235 4.18 47.02 26.87
C ARG A 235 3.05 47.69 27.66
N ARG A 236 1.93 47.00 27.90
CA ARG A 236 0.78 47.56 28.65
C ARG A 236 0.51 46.89 30.00
N GLU A 237 1.35 45.96 30.42
CA GLU A 237 1.22 45.23 31.71
C GLU A 237 2.45 45.38 32.63
N GLU A 238 3.25 46.44 32.49
CA GLU A 238 4.21 46.87 33.51
C GLU A 238 3.76 48.18 34.14
N SER A 239 2.75 48.11 35.01
CA SER A 239 2.58 49.05 36.13
C SER A 239 1.50 48.59 37.10
N THR A 240 1.63 47.39 37.67
CA THR A 240 1.08 47.08 39.00
C THR A 240 1.51 45.68 39.43
N GLU A 241 2.63 45.58 40.13
CA GLU A 241 2.75 44.61 41.21
C GLU A 241 3.89 45.01 42.16
N THR A 242 3.52 45.32 43.41
CA THR A 242 4.40 45.10 44.56
C THR A 242 3.49 44.97 45.79
N ILE A 243 3.34 43.75 46.28
CA ILE A 243 3.63 43.32 47.67
C ILE A 243 2.97 41.96 47.88
N THR A 244 3.83 40.95 47.99
CA THR A 244 3.55 39.59 48.45
C THR A 244 3.40 39.53 49.97
N ASP A 245 2.45 38.71 50.41
CA ASP A 245 2.44 37.82 51.58
C ASP A 245 2.94 38.29 52.95
N ALA A 246 2.02 38.24 53.91
CA ALA A 246 2.25 37.56 55.20
C ALA A 246 0.91 37.21 55.86
N SER A 247 0.61 35.91 55.93
CA SER A 247 -0.37 35.35 56.86
C SER A 247 0.33 35.02 58.18
N ASN A 248 -0.14 35.58 59.30
CA ASN A 248 -0.36 34.87 60.57
C ASN A 248 -0.75 35.80 61.73
N GLY A 249 -1.79 35.39 62.46
CA GLY A 249 -1.91 35.61 63.90
C GLY A 249 -3.03 36.52 64.39
N LEU A 250 -3.88 35.96 65.27
CA LEU A 250 -4.51 36.61 66.45
C LEU A 250 -5.63 37.66 66.15
N HIS A 251 -6.82 37.71 66.76
CA HIS A 251 -7.35 37.18 68.02
C HIS A 251 -8.89 37.09 67.97
N LYS A 252 -9.38 36.12 68.74
CA LYS A 252 -10.73 35.94 69.31
C LYS A 252 -11.02 36.99 70.40
N SER A 253 -12.25 37.53 70.47
CA SER A 253 -13.02 38.00 71.67
C SER A 253 -14.35 38.60 71.17
N THR A 254 -15.53 37.98 71.33
CA THR A 254 -16.42 37.89 72.53
C THR A 254 -16.95 39.22 73.07
N SER A 255 -18.26 39.42 72.86
CA SER A 255 -19.31 39.96 73.76
C SER A 255 -19.08 41.28 74.54
N THR A 256 -20.00 42.24 74.43
CA THR A 256 -21.11 42.47 75.38
C THR A 256 -21.93 43.71 75.00
N ASP A 257 -23.20 43.67 75.43
CA ASP A 257 -24.30 44.61 75.22
C ASP A 257 -24.02 46.07 75.56
N LEU A 258 -24.75 47.00 74.92
CA LEU A 258 -25.37 48.14 75.59
C LEU A 258 -26.61 48.63 74.82
N VAL A 259 -27.71 48.63 75.58
CA VAL A 259 -29.10 49.08 75.36
C VAL A 259 -29.24 50.46 74.68
N SER A 260 -30.23 50.62 73.79
CA SER A 260 -31.22 51.75 73.76
C SER A 260 -32.11 51.64 72.50
N ALA A 261 -33.34 51.12 72.61
CA ALA A 261 -34.61 51.85 72.76
C ALA A 261 -35.07 52.69 71.54
N HIS A 262 -36.16 52.21 70.92
CA HIS A 262 -37.30 52.96 70.34
C HIS A 262 -37.04 54.08 69.33
N ALA A 263 -37.41 53.83 68.06
CA ALA A 263 -38.19 54.79 67.26
C ALA A 263 -38.82 54.09 66.04
N ALA A 264 -40.15 54.06 65.99
CA ALA A 264 -40.90 53.71 64.78
C ALA A 264 -40.61 54.77 63.70
N CYS A 265 -39.90 54.37 62.63
CA CYS A 265 -39.51 55.25 61.54
C CYS A 265 -40.57 55.23 60.42
N LEU A 266 -41.26 56.35 60.23
CA LEU A 266 -42.19 56.59 59.11
C LEU A 266 -41.48 56.71 57.73
N GLY A 267 -40.14 56.62 57.69
CA GLY A 267 -39.35 56.42 56.47
C GLY A 267 -39.16 54.95 56.06
N CYS A 268 -39.64 53.99 56.86
CA CYS A 268 -39.50 52.57 56.55
C CYS A 268 -40.39 52.09 55.40
N ASN A 269 -41.46 52.81 55.02
CA ASN A 269 -42.31 52.40 53.90
C ASN A 269 -41.71 52.76 52.52
N SER A 270 -41.11 53.93 52.36
CA SER A 270 -40.38 54.31 51.14
C SER A 270 -39.05 53.55 51.03
N ALA A 271 -38.37 53.29 52.16
CA ALA A 271 -37.19 52.43 52.19
C ALA A 271 -37.53 50.98 51.84
N LYS A 272 -38.67 50.43 52.32
CA LYS A 272 -39.16 49.10 51.94
C LYS A 272 -39.50 48.99 50.46
N GLN A 273 -40.22 49.98 49.90
CA GLN A 273 -40.52 50.03 48.47
C GLN A 273 -39.25 50.09 47.61
N LEU A 274 -38.27 50.93 47.98
CA LEU A 274 -36.99 51.01 47.28
C LEU A 274 -36.18 49.70 47.40
N THR A 275 -36.18 49.05 48.56
CA THR A 275 -35.53 47.73 48.71
C THR A 275 -36.24 46.63 47.93
N ASP A 276 -37.58 46.67 47.83
CA ASP A 276 -38.34 45.70 47.05
C ASP A 276 -38.09 45.89 45.56
N GLU A 277 -38.00 47.14 45.08
CA GLU A 277 -37.70 47.50 43.70
C GLU A 277 -36.25 47.18 43.31
N LEU A 278 -35.29 47.46 44.20
CA LEU A 278 -33.89 47.01 44.05
C LEU A 278 -33.80 45.48 44.07
N SER A 279 -34.55 44.80 44.94
CA SER A 279 -34.57 43.32 44.97
C SER A 279 -35.17 42.73 43.70
N ALA A 280 -36.15 43.40 43.09
CA ALA A 280 -36.74 43.02 41.82
C ALA A 280 -35.75 43.24 40.66
N GLN A 281 -35.02 44.36 40.65
CA GLN A 281 -33.94 44.61 39.68
C GLN A 281 -32.80 43.59 39.82
N VAL A 282 -32.37 43.27 41.04
CA VAL A 282 -31.35 42.23 41.27
C VAL A 282 -31.83 40.87 40.78
N LYS A 283 -33.09 40.50 41.04
CA LYS A 283 -33.67 39.25 40.50
C LYS A 283 -33.77 39.26 38.98
N GLN A 284 -34.07 40.40 38.36
CA GLN A 284 -34.14 40.55 36.91
C GLN A 284 -32.74 40.45 36.27
N GLN A 285 -31.73 41.10 36.86
CA GLN A 285 -30.33 41.00 36.43
C GLN A 285 -29.78 39.60 36.64
N GLN A 286 -30.12 38.94 37.74
CA GLN A 286 -29.73 37.54 37.98
C GLN A 286 -30.33 36.61 36.91
N LYS A 287 -31.62 36.78 36.56
CA LYS A 287 -32.23 36.03 35.46
C LYS A 287 -31.57 36.31 34.12
N GLN A 288 -31.18 37.55 33.84
CA GLN A 288 -30.45 37.89 32.62
C GLN A 288 -29.05 37.26 32.60
N LEU A 289 -28.32 37.27 33.72
CA LEU A 289 -27.04 36.59 33.87
C LEU A 289 -27.17 35.08 33.69
N ASP A 290 -28.19 34.45 34.25
CA ASP A 290 -28.40 33.01 34.09
C ASP A 290 -28.69 32.64 32.62
N VAL A 291 -29.45 33.47 31.90
CA VAL A 291 -29.73 33.28 30.47
C VAL A 291 -28.47 33.47 29.62
N THR A 292 -27.67 34.51 29.87
CA THR A 292 -26.42 34.74 29.13
C THR A 292 -25.36 33.68 29.45
N GLN A 293 -25.27 33.23 30.71
CA GLN A 293 -24.42 32.10 31.13
C GLN A 293 -24.80 30.83 30.36
N LYS A 294 -26.10 30.54 30.22
CA LYS A 294 -26.58 29.38 29.46
C LYS A 294 -26.24 29.48 27.97
N GLN A 295 -26.44 30.65 27.35
CA GLN A 295 -26.05 30.90 25.95
C GLN A 295 -24.54 30.78 25.74
N LEU A 296 -23.73 31.22 26.71
CA LEU A 296 -22.27 31.11 26.67
C LEU A 296 -21.81 29.64 26.77
N VAL A 297 -22.49 28.81 27.56
CA VAL A 297 -22.22 27.36 27.60
C VAL A 297 -22.61 26.69 26.29
N GLU A 298 -23.79 26.99 25.73
CA GLU A 298 -24.26 26.43 24.46
C GLU A 298 -23.32 26.80 23.29
N SER A 299 -22.87 28.06 23.21
CA SER A 299 -21.89 28.50 22.20
C SER A 299 -20.51 27.86 22.37
N ARG A 300 -20.03 27.67 23.62
CA ARG A 300 -18.79 26.91 23.88
C ARG A 300 -18.88 25.46 23.42
N GLU A 301 -20.02 24.82 23.64
CA GLU A 301 -20.26 23.45 23.18
C GLU A 301 -20.31 23.37 21.64
N GLN A 302 -20.94 24.34 20.99
CA GLN A 302 -20.95 24.46 19.53
C GLN A 302 -19.54 24.67 18.95
N LEU A 303 -18.75 25.57 19.55
CA LEU A 303 -17.33 25.79 19.18
C LEU A 303 -16.49 24.53 19.36
N SER A 304 -16.72 23.78 20.44
CA SER A 304 -16.03 22.50 20.68
C SER A 304 -16.38 21.45 19.62
N LYS A 305 -17.66 21.33 19.25
CA LYS A 305 -18.12 20.43 18.16
C LYS A 305 -17.53 20.84 16.81
N GLU A 306 -17.50 22.13 16.51
CA GLU A 306 -16.92 22.66 15.28
C GLU A 306 -15.40 22.40 15.22
N ALA A 307 -14.68 22.59 16.33
CA ALA A 307 -13.26 22.27 16.43
C ALA A 307 -12.98 20.78 16.22
N ALA A 308 -13.82 19.89 16.78
CA ALA A 308 -13.72 18.46 16.55
C ALA A 308 -13.94 18.09 15.08
N LEU A 309 -14.95 18.68 14.43
CA LEU A 309 -15.21 18.47 13.00
C LEU A 309 -14.07 18.98 12.12
N ARG A 310 -13.48 20.15 12.45
CA ARG A 310 -12.30 20.67 11.74
C ARG A 310 -11.12 19.72 11.84
N ASN A 311 -10.82 19.21 13.04
CA ASN A 311 -9.74 18.25 13.25
C ASN A 311 -9.98 16.94 12.49
N ASP A 312 -11.21 16.43 12.48
CA ASP A 312 -11.56 15.21 11.73
C ASP A 312 -11.39 15.42 10.21
N LEU A 313 -11.88 16.54 9.67
CA LEU A 313 -11.69 16.87 8.26
C LEU A 313 -10.23 17.07 7.88
N GLU A 314 -9.44 17.70 8.75
CA GLU A 314 -8.00 17.86 8.54
C GLU A 314 -7.27 16.51 8.54
N SER A 315 -7.62 15.61 9.48
CA SER A 315 -7.07 14.26 9.54
C SER A 315 -7.43 13.45 8.28
N GLN A 316 -8.69 13.49 7.85
CA GLN A 316 -9.14 12.84 6.62
C GLN A 316 -8.42 13.40 5.39
N TRP A 317 -8.21 14.72 5.33
CA TRP A 317 -7.49 15.37 4.23
C TRP A 317 -6.02 14.95 4.20
N GLN A 318 -5.35 14.91 5.36
CA GLN A 318 -3.98 14.44 5.48
C GLN A 318 -3.85 12.96 5.08
N ALA A 319 -4.79 12.11 5.50
CA ALA A 319 -4.83 10.69 5.14
C ALA A 319 -4.96 10.49 3.62
N LYS A 320 -5.90 11.20 2.97
CA LYS A 320 -6.07 11.16 1.51
C LYS A 320 -4.83 11.68 0.77
N ARG A 321 -4.21 12.74 1.27
CA ARG A 321 -2.98 13.30 0.69
C ARG A 321 -1.84 12.29 0.72
N GLU A 322 -1.61 11.61 1.85
CA GLU A 322 -0.55 10.60 1.95
C GLU A 322 -0.89 9.35 1.12
N ALA A 323 -2.16 8.95 1.03
CA ALA A 323 -2.59 7.86 0.14
C ALA A 323 -2.32 8.18 -1.35
N HIS A 324 -2.69 9.37 -1.82
CA HIS A 324 -2.39 9.76 -3.21
C HIS A 324 -0.89 9.92 -3.45
N LYS A 325 -0.13 10.36 -2.45
CA LYS A 325 1.33 10.46 -2.55
C LYS A 325 1.98 9.09 -2.68
N SER A 326 1.53 8.08 -1.94
CA SER A 326 2.04 6.71 -2.06
C SER A 326 1.62 6.05 -3.39
N GLU A 327 0.40 6.32 -3.85
CA GLU A 327 -0.11 5.88 -5.16
C GLU A 327 0.73 6.47 -6.31
N VAL A 328 0.99 7.78 -6.30
CA VAL A 328 1.84 8.46 -7.29
C VAL A 328 3.28 7.93 -7.25
N GLN A 329 3.83 7.66 -6.07
CA GLN A 329 5.16 7.03 -5.96
C GLN A 329 5.18 5.64 -6.59
N THR A 330 4.15 4.83 -6.34
CA THR A 330 4.03 3.48 -6.92
C THR A 330 3.93 3.55 -8.44
N LEU A 331 3.09 4.43 -8.97
CA LEU A 331 2.96 4.63 -10.42
C LEU A 331 4.26 5.11 -11.06
N ARG A 332 5.01 6.02 -10.41
CA ARG A 332 6.31 6.47 -10.90
C ARG A 332 7.33 5.34 -10.98
N GLU A 333 7.37 4.47 -9.97
CA GLU A 333 8.27 3.31 -9.99
C GLU A 333 7.87 2.30 -11.07
N GLN A 334 6.56 2.09 -11.28
CA GLN A 334 6.06 1.26 -12.37
C GLN A 334 6.43 1.84 -13.75
N VAL A 335 6.26 3.14 -13.97
CA VAL A 335 6.66 3.81 -15.23
C VAL A 335 8.15 3.63 -15.46
N LYS A 336 8.99 3.87 -14.46
CA LYS A 336 10.44 3.69 -14.56
C LYS A 336 10.83 2.24 -14.90
N ASN A 337 10.18 1.26 -14.28
CA ASN A 337 10.42 -0.15 -14.59
C ASN A 337 9.98 -0.50 -16.02
N ASN A 338 8.84 0.02 -16.47
CA ASN A 338 8.36 -0.19 -17.83
C ASN A 338 9.27 0.46 -18.88
N GLU A 339 9.78 1.67 -18.61
CA GLU A 339 10.76 2.35 -19.46
C GLU A 339 12.06 1.53 -19.58
N GLN A 340 12.56 0.99 -18.45
CA GLN A 340 13.73 0.12 -18.46
C GLN A 340 13.49 -1.17 -19.26
N GLN A 341 12.33 -1.82 -19.06
CA GLN A 341 11.98 -3.03 -19.83
C GLN A 341 11.87 -2.74 -21.33
N LEU A 342 11.33 -1.58 -21.70
CA LEU A 342 11.24 -1.16 -23.10
C LEU A 342 12.64 -0.94 -23.70
N LEU A 343 13.54 -0.28 -22.97
CA LEU A 343 14.93 -0.09 -23.41
C LEU A 343 15.66 -1.42 -23.58
N ASP A 344 15.52 -2.34 -22.62
CA ASP A 344 16.11 -3.67 -22.70
C ASP A 344 15.57 -4.46 -23.89
N MET A 345 14.26 -4.35 -24.17
CA MET A 345 13.62 -5.00 -25.33
C MET A 345 14.13 -4.41 -26.65
N GLN A 346 14.25 -3.08 -26.74
CA GLN A 346 14.80 -2.40 -27.91
C GLN A 346 16.25 -2.80 -28.17
N GLN A 347 17.07 -2.89 -27.12
CA GLN A 347 18.46 -3.33 -27.24
C GLN A 347 18.54 -4.77 -27.74
N LYS A 348 17.77 -5.70 -27.14
CA LYS A 348 17.72 -7.10 -27.59
C LYS A 348 17.26 -7.23 -29.03
N PHE A 349 16.27 -6.44 -29.44
CA PHE A 349 15.81 -6.42 -30.82
C PHE A 349 16.93 -6.00 -31.78
N LEU A 350 17.68 -4.94 -31.46
CA LEU A 350 18.81 -4.50 -32.27
C LEU A 350 19.92 -5.55 -32.35
N GLU A 351 20.28 -6.15 -31.21
CA GLU A 351 21.29 -7.23 -31.16
C GLU A 351 20.86 -8.44 -32.01
N THR A 352 19.59 -8.84 -31.92
CA THR A 352 19.04 -9.95 -32.68
C THR A 352 18.99 -9.63 -34.17
N LYS A 353 18.59 -8.41 -34.54
CA LYS A 353 18.61 -7.93 -35.91
C LYS A 353 20.02 -7.97 -36.49
N ASP A 354 21.02 -7.47 -35.75
CA ASP A 354 22.41 -7.46 -36.21
C ASP A 354 22.98 -8.87 -36.36
N GLU A 355 22.59 -9.81 -35.49
CA GLU A 355 22.93 -11.22 -35.62
C GLU A 355 22.32 -11.83 -36.89
N VAL A 356 21.02 -11.63 -37.11
CA VAL A 356 20.33 -12.14 -38.31
C VAL A 356 20.92 -11.56 -39.59
N MET A 357 21.23 -10.25 -39.62
CA MET A 357 21.89 -9.64 -40.77
C MET A 357 23.28 -10.24 -41.02
N ARG A 358 24.07 -10.52 -39.97
CA ARG A 358 25.37 -11.19 -40.11
C ARG A 358 25.24 -12.61 -40.63
N GLN A 359 24.22 -13.35 -40.19
CA GLN A 359 23.96 -14.69 -40.72
C GLN A 359 23.54 -14.65 -42.18
N LEU A 360 22.65 -13.72 -42.55
CA LEU A 360 22.21 -13.53 -43.93
C LEU A 360 23.40 -13.17 -44.85
N GLN A 361 24.30 -12.30 -44.39
CA GLN A 361 25.50 -11.95 -45.15
C GLN A 361 26.38 -13.18 -45.37
N ARG A 362 26.66 -13.98 -44.32
CA ARG A 362 27.46 -15.21 -44.45
C ARG A 362 26.85 -16.19 -45.44
N VAL A 363 25.54 -16.42 -45.36
CA VAL A 363 24.84 -17.32 -46.30
C VAL A 363 24.90 -16.78 -47.73
N THR A 364 24.82 -15.46 -47.90
CA THR A 364 24.94 -14.82 -49.22
C THR A 364 26.34 -15.00 -49.79
N ASP A 365 27.38 -14.74 -48.98
CA ASP A 365 28.79 -14.91 -49.38
C ASP A 365 29.10 -16.39 -49.70
N ASP A 366 28.59 -17.33 -48.89
CA ASP A 366 28.75 -18.76 -49.12
C ASP A 366 28.05 -19.20 -50.41
N ARG A 367 26.83 -18.71 -50.67
CA ARG A 367 26.10 -18.98 -51.91
C ARG A 367 26.87 -18.47 -53.12
N GLU A 368 27.41 -17.25 -53.05
CA GLU A 368 28.21 -16.68 -54.14
C GLU A 368 29.50 -17.47 -54.39
N ARG A 369 30.19 -17.90 -53.33
CA ARG A 369 31.37 -18.76 -53.45
C ARG A 369 31.03 -20.09 -54.11
N VAL A 370 29.94 -20.74 -53.70
CA VAL A 370 29.48 -22.00 -54.32
C VAL A 370 29.11 -21.78 -55.78
N ASN A 371 28.43 -20.68 -56.11
CA ASN A 371 28.04 -20.39 -57.48
C ASN A 371 29.27 -20.17 -58.38
N GLN A 372 30.28 -19.45 -57.91
CA GLN A 372 31.54 -19.27 -58.63
C GLN A 372 32.28 -20.60 -58.85
N GLN A 373 32.29 -21.48 -57.85
CA GLN A 373 32.86 -22.83 -57.99
C GLN A 373 32.09 -23.65 -59.01
N LEU A 374 30.76 -23.55 -59.01
CA LEU A 374 29.91 -24.26 -59.96
C LEU A 374 30.16 -23.77 -61.39
N GLU A 375 30.22 -22.46 -61.61
CA GLU A 375 30.55 -21.85 -62.90
C GLU A 375 31.94 -22.29 -63.39
N THR A 376 32.94 -22.32 -62.49
CA THR A 376 34.29 -22.78 -62.83
C THR A 376 34.29 -24.26 -63.23
N LEU A 377 33.62 -25.13 -62.45
CA LEU A 377 33.51 -26.55 -62.78
C LEU A 377 32.77 -26.79 -64.09
N GLN A 378 31.78 -25.97 -64.40
CA GLN A 378 31.02 -26.06 -65.64
C GLN A 378 31.90 -25.67 -66.83
N ALA A 379 32.66 -24.58 -66.71
CA ALA A 379 33.64 -24.17 -67.72
C ALA A 379 34.75 -25.23 -67.92
N ASP A 380 35.27 -25.80 -66.84
CA ASP A 380 36.27 -26.88 -66.91
C ASP A 380 35.70 -28.15 -67.57
N ASN A 381 34.43 -28.49 -67.30
CA ASN A 381 33.77 -29.62 -67.92
C ASN A 381 33.57 -29.40 -69.43
N ASP A 382 33.08 -28.22 -69.82
CA ASP A 382 32.90 -27.85 -71.22
C ASP A 382 34.26 -27.85 -71.96
N PHE A 383 35.30 -27.31 -71.32
CA PHE A 383 36.65 -27.31 -71.85
C PHE A 383 37.20 -28.73 -72.03
N LEU A 384 37.11 -29.57 -70.99
CA LEU A 384 37.60 -30.94 -71.05
C LEU A 384 36.81 -31.76 -72.07
N SER A 385 35.48 -31.66 -72.08
CA SER A 385 34.62 -32.35 -73.04
C SER A 385 34.94 -31.93 -74.48
N GLY A 386 35.10 -30.64 -74.74
CA GLY A 386 35.54 -30.13 -76.04
C GLY A 386 36.92 -30.64 -76.44
N ARG A 387 37.87 -30.67 -75.50
CA ARG A 387 39.23 -31.18 -75.76
C ARG A 387 39.23 -32.68 -76.01
N PHE A 388 38.48 -33.47 -75.24
CA PHE A 388 38.36 -34.92 -75.44
C PHE A 388 37.71 -35.25 -76.78
N LEU A 389 36.67 -34.52 -77.19
CA LEU A 389 36.05 -34.68 -78.51
C LEU A 389 37.03 -34.34 -79.63
N ALA A 390 37.73 -33.20 -79.54
CA ALA A 390 38.72 -32.80 -80.55
C ALA A 390 39.89 -33.79 -80.63
N THR A 391 40.43 -34.24 -79.50
CA THR A 391 41.51 -35.25 -79.47
C THR A 391 41.01 -36.62 -79.96
N SER A 392 39.76 -37.00 -79.67
CA SER A 392 39.15 -38.23 -80.18
C SER A 392 38.97 -38.18 -81.70
N GLU A 393 38.47 -37.07 -82.25
CA GLU A 393 38.34 -36.87 -83.70
C GLU A 393 39.71 -36.82 -84.39
N GLU A 394 40.72 -36.19 -83.79
CA GLU A 394 42.09 -36.20 -84.31
C GLU A 394 42.69 -37.61 -84.32
N ILE A 395 42.45 -38.42 -83.29
CA ILE A 395 42.92 -39.81 -83.24
C ILE A 395 42.16 -40.69 -84.24
N GLU A 396 40.84 -40.52 -84.40
CA GLU A 396 40.03 -41.26 -85.39
C GLU A 396 40.41 -40.92 -86.84
N ASN A 397 40.74 -39.66 -87.12
CA ASN A 397 41.09 -39.20 -88.47
C ASN A 397 42.58 -39.37 -88.81
N GLN A 398 43.42 -39.82 -87.87
CA GLN A 398 44.83 -40.07 -88.13
C GLN A 398 45.04 -41.38 -88.91
N TYR A 399 45.37 -41.24 -90.20
CA TYR A 399 45.89 -42.35 -91.00
C TYR A 399 47.34 -42.64 -90.62
N ILE A 400 47.61 -43.87 -90.18
CA ILE A 400 48.98 -44.37 -89.92
C ILE A 400 49.70 -44.52 -91.27
N ASN A 401 50.41 -43.47 -91.69
CA ASN A 401 51.26 -43.52 -92.87
C ASN A 401 52.70 -43.86 -92.42
N LEU A 402 53.15 -45.07 -92.72
CA LEU A 402 54.50 -45.50 -92.36
C LEU A 402 55.49 -44.93 -93.41
N PRO A 403 56.52 -44.16 -93.01
CA PRO A 403 57.42 -43.50 -93.94
C PRO A 403 58.13 -44.50 -94.86
N ASN A 404 58.11 -44.27 -96.17
CA ASN A 404 58.71 -45.17 -97.16
C ASN A 404 60.12 -44.73 -97.58
N THR A 405 60.63 -43.61 -97.03
CA THR A 405 61.95 -43.07 -97.34
C THR A 405 62.75 -42.74 -96.07
N VAL A 406 64.08 -42.87 -96.15
CA VAL A 406 65.00 -42.62 -95.02
C VAL A 406 64.93 -41.18 -94.52
N VAL A 407 64.64 -40.21 -95.40
CA VAL A 407 64.54 -38.78 -95.05
C VAL A 407 63.27 -38.51 -94.24
N GLU A 408 62.13 -39.05 -94.65
CA GLU A 408 60.86 -38.93 -93.90
C GLU A 408 60.96 -39.61 -92.53
N LEU A 409 61.70 -40.72 -92.43
CA LEU A 409 61.96 -41.39 -91.15
C LEU A 409 62.83 -40.53 -90.21
N GLN A 410 63.87 -39.85 -90.73
CA GLN A 410 64.66 -38.91 -89.95
C GLN A 410 63.85 -37.70 -89.48
N GLU A 411 62.95 -37.18 -90.31
CA GLU A 411 62.05 -36.09 -89.93
C GLU A 411 61.05 -36.53 -88.84
N LEU A 412 60.51 -37.75 -88.94
CA LEU A 412 59.61 -38.31 -87.92
C LEU A 412 60.34 -38.55 -86.60
N MET A 413 61.60 -39.03 -86.64
CA MET A 413 62.44 -39.15 -85.44
C MET A 413 62.70 -37.80 -84.78
N LEU A 414 63.02 -36.76 -85.56
CA LEU A 414 63.22 -35.40 -85.03
C LEU A 414 61.92 -34.83 -84.44
N ARG A 415 60.76 -35.06 -85.09
CA ARG A 415 59.44 -34.71 -84.54
C ARG A 415 59.17 -35.42 -83.22
N GLN A 416 59.34 -36.74 -83.15
CA GLN A 416 59.16 -37.50 -81.91
C GLN A 416 60.11 -37.03 -80.80
N GLN A 417 61.36 -36.69 -81.14
CA GLN A 417 62.31 -36.17 -80.16
C GLN A 417 61.89 -34.78 -79.66
N SER A 418 61.35 -33.92 -80.53
CA SER A 418 60.75 -32.63 -80.16
C SER A 418 59.53 -32.79 -79.27
N GLU A 419 58.63 -33.72 -79.59
CA GLU A 419 57.44 -34.03 -78.79
C GLU A 419 57.82 -34.59 -77.41
N LEU A 420 58.83 -35.45 -77.33
CA LEU A 420 59.37 -35.95 -76.06
C LEU A 420 59.97 -34.83 -75.22
N ILE A 421 60.69 -33.89 -75.83
CA ILE A 421 61.22 -32.71 -75.13
C ILE A 421 60.07 -31.85 -74.60
N GLN A 422 59.04 -31.59 -75.41
CA GLN A 422 57.87 -30.83 -75.00
C GLN A 422 57.11 -31.50 -73.84
N ALA A 423 56.86 -32.81 -73.94
CA ALA A 423 56.22 -33.59 -72.88
C ALA A 423 57.03 -33.57 -71.57
N ARG A 424 58.36 -33.60 -71.66
CA ARG A 424 59.25 -33.51 -70.50
C ARG A 424 59.20 -32.13 -69.83
N VAL A 425 59.23 -31.05 -70.63
CA VAL A 425 59.09 -29.68 -70.12
C VAL A 425 57.72 -29.47 -69.46
N SER A 426 56.64 -29.95 -70.08
CA SER A 426 55.30 -29.92 -69.48
C SER A 426 55.23 -30.72 -68.18
N SER A 427 55.86 -31.90 -68.11
CA SER A 427 55.93 -32.70 -66.89
C SER A 427 56.69 -31.99 -65.76
N GLU A 428 57.79 -31.30 -66.07
CA GLU A 428 58.53 -30.49 -65.09
C GLU A 428 57.72 -29.28 -64.62
N TYR A 429 57.02 -28.60 -65.53
CA TYR A 429 56.12 -27.50 -65.19
C TYR A 429 54.99 -27.94 -64.23
N GLU A 430 54.32 -29.05 -64.52
CA GLU A 430 53.26 -29.58 -63.64
C GLU A 430 53.79 -30.02 -62.27
N LYS A 431 55.00 -30.60 -62.21
CA LYS A 431 55.66 -30.90 -60.93
C LYS A 431 55.91 -29.64 -60.12
N GLN A 432 56.41 -28.58 -60.76
CA GLN A 432 56.67 -27.31 -60.09
C GLN A 432 55.37 -26.65 -59.59
N LYS A 433 54.31 -26.70 -60.40
CA LYS A 433 52.98 -26.25 -60.01
C LYS A 433 52.45 -27.03 -58.79
N CYS A 434 52.58 -28.36 -58.79
CA CYS A 434 52.19 -29.20 -57.66
C CYS A 434 52.92 -28.83 -56.36
N VAL A 435 54.22 -28.54 -56.43
CA VAL A 435 55.00 -28.05 -55.28
C VAL A 435 54.46 -26.71 -54.78
N SER A 436 54.20 -25.74 -55.67
CA SER A 436 53.64 -24.45 -55.26
C SER A 436 52.26 -24.56 -54.62
N SER A 437 51.40 -25.44 -55.13
CA SER A 437 50.09 -25.72 -54.53
C SER A 437 50.22 -26.41 -53.17
N LEU A 438 51.24 -27.26 -52.97
CA LEU A 438 51.54 -27.85 -51.66
C LEU A 438 51.94 -26.80 -50.63
N ASP A 439 52.78 -25.83 -51.02
CA ASP A 439 53.19 -24.73 -50.14
C ASP A 439 51.98 -23.85 -49.77
N GLU A 440 51.11 -23.54 -50.73
CA GLU A 440 49.86 -22.81 -50.48
C GLU A 440 48.94 -23.56 -49.50
N ILE A 441 48.76 -24.86 -49.69
CA ILE A 441 47.99 -25.72 -48.77
C ILE A 441 48.61 -25.70 -47.36
N GLN A 442 49.94 -25.70 -47.23
CA GLN A 442 50.61 -25.61 -45.93
C GLN A 442 50.35 -24.29 -45.21
N ILE A 443 50.40 -23.16 -45.94
CA ILE A 443 50.09 -21.84 -45.39
C ILE A 443 48.64 -21.79 -44.90
N LEU A 444 47.70 -22.25 -45.72
CA LEU A 444 46.27 -22.29 -45.37
C LEU A 444 46.02 -23.18 -44.13
N ARG A 445 46.72 -24.31 -44.02
CA ARG A 445 46.65 -25.17 -42.83
C ARG A 445 47.17 -24.46 -41.59
N ALA A 446 48.29 -23.74 -41.68
CA ALA A 446 48.84 -22.98 -40.56
C ALA A 446 47.89 -21.87 -40.10
N GLN A 447 47.30 -21.12 -41.03
CA GLN A 447 46.28 -20.11 -40.72
C GLN A 447 45.04 -20.70 -40.06
N LEU A 448 44.56 -21.84 -40.55
CA LEU A 448 43.43 -22.56 -39.96
C LEU A 448 43.74 -23.04 -38.53
N GLU A 449 44.97 -23.49 -38.29
CA GLU A 449 45.42 -23.94 -36.98
C GLU A 449 45.52 -22.78 -35.98
N GLU A 450 46.03 -21.62 -36.41
CA GLU A 450 46.06 -20.39 -35.62
C GLU A 450 44.64 -19.93 -35.23
N SER A 451 43.74 -19.79 -36.21
CA SER A 451 42.34 -19.44 -35.95
C SER A 451 41.65 -20.44 -35.01
N ASN A 452 41.94 -21.74 -35.16
CA ASN A 452 41.43 -22.76 -34.25
C ASN A 452 41.99 -22.64 -32.83
N ASN A 453 43.25 -22.24 -32.68
CA ASN A 453 43.89 -22.01 -31.38
C ASN A 453 43.29 -20.77 -30.69
N GLU A 454 43.06 -19.69 -31.43
CA GLU A 454 42.37 -18.49 -30.93
C GLU A 454 40.94 -18.82 -30.48
N ARG A 455 40.17 -19.56 -31.30
CA ARG A 455 38.84 -20.03 -30.93
C ARG A 455 38.85 -20.89 -29.67
N ARG A 456 39.84 -21.78 -29.52
CA ARG A 456 40.04 -22.59 -28.30
C ARG A 456 40.42 -21.73 -27.09
N ALA A 457 41.23 -20.70 -27.25
CA ALA A 457 41.58 -19.76 -26.19
C ALA A 457 40.37 -18.95 -25.74
N TYR A 458 39.59 -18.42 -26.68
CA TYR A 458 38.34 -17.70 -26.40
C TYR A 458 37.33 -18.58 -25.67
N LYS A 459 37.12 -19.83 -26.14
CA LYS A 459 36.25 -20.80 -25.47
C LYS A 459 36.68 -21.05 -24.02
N ARG A 460 37.99 -21.19 -23.75
CA ARG A 460 38.51 -21.34 -22.38
C ARG A 460 38.25 -20.10 -21.52
N LYS A 461 38.42 -18.89 -22.07
CA LYS A 461 38.12 -17.64 -21.36
C LYS A 461 36.64 -17.57 -20.97
N VAL A 462 35.73 -17.80 -21.92
CA VAL A 462 34.29 -17.81 -21.65
C VAL A 462 33.92 -18.87 -20.61
N GLN A 463 34.53 -20.07 -20.66
CA GLN A 463 34.30 -21.10 -19.65
C GLN A 463 34.75 -20.68 -18.24
N LEU A 464 35.87 -19.96 -18.11
CA LEU A 464 36.31 -19.41 -16.83
C LEU A 464 35.36 -18.32 -16.32
N ASP A 465 34.89 -17.45 -17.20
CA ASP A 465 33.93 -16.40 -16.86
C ASP A 465 32.60 -17.00 -16.39
N ILE A 466 32.09 -18.02 -17.10
CA ILE A 466 30.89 -18.77 -16.69
C ILE A 466 31.09 -19.38 -15.30
N LYS A 467 32.24 -20.02 -15.04
CA LYS A 467 32.52 -20.62 -13.74
C LYS A 467 32.57 -19.57 -12.62
N SER A 468 33.25 -18.44 -12.86
CA SER A 468 33.31 -17.32 -11.92
C SER A 468 31.91 -16.76 -11.59
N LEU A 469 31.05 -16.60 -12.61
CA LEU A 469 29.68 -16.17 -12.42
C LEU A 469 28.85 -17.21 -11.64
N GLN A 470 29.04 -18.51 -11.93
CA GLN A 470 28.40 -19.59 -11.16
C GLN A 470 28.81 -19.55 -9.69
N ASP A 471 30.11 -19.41 -9.41
CA ASP A 471 30.63 -19.32 -8.04
C ASP A 471 30.01 -18.11 -7.30
N ARG A 472 29.94 -16.94 -7.94
CA ARG A 472 29.27 -15.75 -7.38
C ARG A 472 27.78 -15.97 -7.11
N VAL A 473 27.07 -16.62 -8.02
CA VAL A 473 25.65 -16.95 -7.82
C VAL A 473 25.48 -17.89 -6.63
N THR A 474 26.34 -18.89 -6.48
CA THR A 474 26.29 -19.78 -5.31
C THR A 474 26.59 -19.06 -4.00
N GLU A 475 27.55 -18.13 -3.99
CA GLU A 475 27.86 -17.31 -2.81
C GLU A 475 26.66 -16.44 -2.41
N HIS A 476 26.02 -15.78 -3.38
CA HIS A 476 24.80 -15.01 -3.14
C HIS A 476 23.65 -15.89 -2.63
N LEU A 477 23.49 -17.09 -3.17
CA LEU A 477 22.45 -18.03 -2.72
C LEU A 477 22.64 -18.43 -1.26
N VAL A 478 23.88 -18.73 -0.85
CA VAL A 478 24.21 -19.05 0.55
C VAL A 478 23.97 -17.83 1.47
N ALA A 479 24.33 -16.62 1.01
CA ALA A 479 24.05 -15.40 1.77
C ALA A 479 22.55 -15.17 1.97
N VAL A 480 21.73 -15.35 0.93
CA VAL A 480 20.27 -15.26 1.01
C VAL A 480 19.71 -16.27 2.01
N GLN A 481 20.17 -17.52 1.97
CA GLN A 481 19.73 -18.55 2.92
C GLN A 481 20.09 -18.19 4.37
N SER A 482 21.28 -17.63 4.60
CA SER A 482 21.69 -17.11 5.90
C SER A 482 20.79 -15.97 6.39
N HIS A 483 20.51 -14.99 5.51
CA HIS A 483 19.60 -13.88 5.82
C HIS A 483 18.17 -14.35 6.10
N GLU A 484 17.67 -15.33 5.36
CA GLU A 484 16.36 -15.94 5.60
C GLU A 484 16.31 -16.62 6.96
N SER A 485 17.34 -17.39 7.33
CA SER A 485 17.41 -18.01 8.65
C SER A 485 17.41 -16.97 9.78
N SER A 486 18.16 -15.86 9.62
CA SER A 486 18.19 -14.74 10.55
C SER A 486 16.83 -14.04 10.66
N LYS A 487 16.15 -13.81 9.53
CA LYS A 487 14.80 -13.25 9.48
C LYS A 487 13.83 -14.11 10.30
N THR A 488 13.81 -15.43 10.09
CA THR A 488 12.91 -16.31 10.86
C THR A 488 13.23 -16.32 12.36
N LEU A 489 14.49 -16.10 12.75
CA LEU A 489 14.87 -15.97 14.16
C LEU A 489 14.36 -14.67 14.76
N LEU A 490 14.47 -13.56 14.02
CA LEU A 490 13.96 -12.25 14.44
C LEU A 490 12.43 -12.25 14.55
N GLU A 491 11.72 -12.85 13.60
CA GLU A 491 10.25 -13.00 13.64
C GLU A 491 9.80 -13.79 14.88
N ARG A 492 10.52 -14.87 15.25
CA ARG A 492 10.24 -15.60 16.50
C ARG A 492 10.47 -14.73 17.75
N LYS A 493 11.53 -13.93 17.77
CA LYS A 493 11.81 -13.01 18.89
C LYS A 493 10.76 -11.91 18.98
N GLU A 494 10.31 -11.37 17.86
CA GLU A 494 9.25 -10.38 17.80
C GLU A 494 7.93 -10.95 18.34
N ALA A 495 7.57 -12.17 17.94
CA ALA A 495 6.39 -12.85 18.45
C ALA A 495 6.45 -13.05 19.98
N GLU A 496 7.61 -13.44 20.51
CA GLU A 496 7.81 -13.61 21.96
C GLU A 496 7.73 -12.27 22.71
N LEU A 497 8.35 -11.21 22.18
CA LEU A 497 8.25 -9.87 22.78
C LEU A 497 6.80 -9.34 22.74
N ASN A 498 6.06 -9.59 21.66
CA ASN A 498 4.65 -9.22 21.56
C ASN A 498 3.78 -9.98 22.58
N LYS A 499 4.11 -11.25 22.86
CA LYS A 499 3.46 -12.03 23.91
C LYS A 499 3.77 -11.46 25.30
N GLN A 500 5.03 -11.11 25.58
CA GLN A 500 5.40 -10.46 26.85
C GLN A 500 4.70 -9.10 27.00
N LEU A 501 4.59 -8.32 25.93
CA LEU A 501 3.86 -7.05 25.94
C LEU A 501 2.36 -7.25 26.21
N SER A 502 1.74 -8.30 25.69
CA SER A 502 0.33 -8.58 25.97
C SER A 502 0.12 -9.03 27.41
N GLU A 503 1.02 -9.85 27.97
CA GLU A 503 1.01 -10.25 29.39
C GLU A 503 1.13 -9.02 30.31
N CYS A 504 2.11 -8.14 30.08
CA CYS A 504 2.25 -6.89 30.83
C CYS A 504 1.03 -5.98 30.72
N ARG A 505 0.37 -5.92 29.54
CA ARG A 505 -0.86 -5.13 29.36
C ARG A 505 -2.01 -5.68 30.20
N VAL A 506 -2.15 -7.00 30.28
CA VAL A 506 -3.18 -7.63 31.13
C VAL A 506 -2.92 -7.31 32.60
N GLU A 507 -1.66 -7.43 33.05
CA GLU A 507 -1.28 -7.09 34.43
C GLU A 507 -1.57 -5.62 34.77
N ILE A 508 -1.29 -4.69 33.84
CA ILE A 508 -1.65 -3.27 34.00
C ILE A 508 -3.17 -3.10 34.19
N ILE A 509 -4.00 -3.78 33.39
CA ILE A 509 -5.46 -3.70 33.50
C ILE A 509 -5.94 -4.24 34.86
N GLU A 510 -5.39 -5.37 35.31
CA GLU A 510 -5.75 -5.96 36.61
C GLU A 510 -5.37 -5.02 37.78
N LEU A 511 -4.18 -4.42 37.71
CA LEU A 511 -3.72 -3.44 38.70
C LEU A 511 -4.55 -2.15 38.68
N GLN A 512 -5.03 -1.73 37.52
CA GLN A 512 -5.94 -0.59 37.38
C GLN A 512 -7.31 -0.89 38.03
N ASP A 513 -7.92 -2.03 37.74
CA ASP A 513 -9.20 -2.45 38.35
C ASP A 513 -9.07 -2.60 39.88
N ALA A 514 -7.94 -3.14 40.36
CA ALA A 514 -7.65 -3.20 41.79
C ALA A 514 -7.53 -1.81 42.42
N ASN A 515 -6.84 -0.87 41.77
CA ASN A 515 -6.74 0.52 42.22
C ASN A 515 -8.10 1.23 42.22
N GLU A 516 -8.95 1.00 41.21
CA GLU A 516 -10.32 1.55 41.16
C GLU A 516 -11.18 1.03 42.32
N LYS A 517 -11.10 -0.27 42.63
CA LYS A 517 -11.78 -0.85 43.80
C LYS A 517 -11.28 -0.23 45.10
N LEU A 518 -9.96 -0.12 45.27
CA LEU A 518 -9.37 0.48 46.46
C LEU A 518 -9.73 1.96 46.61
N THR A 519 -9.71 2.73 45.52
CA THR A 519 -10.11 4.15 45.55
C THR A 519 -11.59 4.31 45.89
N LYS A 520 -12.47 3.45 45.34
CA LYS A 520 -13.89 3.44 45.71
C LYS A 520 -14.10 3.13 47.19
N THR A 521 -13.49 2.07 47.71
CA THR A 521 -13.59 1.75 49.15
C THR A 521 -13.05 2.88 50.03
N ASN A 522 -11.95 3.53 49.62
CA ASN A 522 -11.40 4.69 50.34
C ASN A 522 -12.38 5.88 50.32
N SER A 523 -13.06 6.13 49.20
CA SER A 523 -14.11 7.15 49.14
C SER A 523 -15.31 6.83 50.04
N ASP A 524 -15.71 5.55 50.13
CA ASP A 524 -16.79 5.09 51.01
C ASP A 524 -16.40 5.22 52.48
N PHE A 525 -15.15 4.92 52.83
CA PHE A 525 -14.66 5.16 54.19
C PHE A 525 -14.59 6.65 54.52
N LYS A 526 -14.17 7.50 53.58
CA LYS A 526 -14.19 8.96 53.77
C LYS A 526 -15.61 9.49 53.98
N SER A 527 -16.60 9.01 53.23
CA SER A 527 -18.00 9.43 53.41
C SER A 527 -18.58 8.94 54.74
N LYS A 528 -18.24 7.72 55.17
CA LYS A 528 -18.57 7.20 56.51
C LYS A 528 -17.94 8.03 57.63
N ILE A 529 -16.67 8.40 57.50
CA ILE A 529 -16.01 9.27 58.47
C ILE A 529 -16.71 10.62 58.56
N LYS A 530 -17.06 11.21 57.40
CA LYS A 530 -17.77 12.49 57.36
C LYS A 530 -19.15 12.42 58.02
N THR A 531 -19.94 11.39 57.73
CA THR A 531 -21.26 11.20 58.34
C THR A 531 -21.16 10.98 59.85
N LEU A 532 -20.21 10.16 60.32
CA LEU A 532 -19.96 10.00 61.75
C LEU A 532 -19.50 11.29 62.44
N GLN A 533 -18.70 12.12 61.76
CA GLN A 533 -18.32 13.45 62.27
C GLN A 533 -19.54 14.38 62.39
N GLU A 534 -20.43 14.36 61.40
CA GLU A 534 -21.68 15.12 61.43
C GLU A 534 -22.57 14.62 62.58
N GLU A 535 -22.80 13.30 62.70
CA GLU A 535 -23.55 12.70 63.81
C GLU A 535 -22.97 13.10 65.17
N LEU A 536 -21.65 12.98 65.35
CA LEU A 536 -20.99 13.34 66.60
C LEU A 536 -21.17 14.83 66.94
N SER A 537 -21.12 15.71 65.94
CA SER A 537 -21.40 17.14 66.13
C SER A 537 -22.86 17.39 66.54
N THR A 538 -23.82 16.68 65.94
CA THR A 538 -25.23 16.79 66.32
C THR A 538 -25.45 16.29 67.74
N MET A 539 -24.85 15.15 68.11
CA MET A 539 -24.90 14.63 69.47
C MET A 539 -24.30 15.61 70.48
N GLU A 540 -23.17 16.25 70.14
CA GLU A 540 -22.55 17.28 70.98
C GLU A 540 -23.50 18.49 71.17
N THR A 541 -24.19 18.93 70.12
CA THR A 541 -25.18 20.02 70.23
C THR A 541 -26.38 19.65 71.08
N VAL A 542 -26.93 18.45 70.90
CA VAL A 542 -28.06 17.93 71.70
C VAL A 542 -27.66 17.84 73.17
N GLN A 543 -26.44 17.37 73.46
CA GLN A 543 -25.94 17.30 74.83
C GLN A 543 -25.79 18.69 75.45
N LYS A 544 -25.26 19.67 74.70
CA LYS A 544 -25.19 21.07 75.16
C LYS A 544 -26.59 21.63 75.48
N ASP A 545 -27.59 21.33 74.67
CA ASP A 545 -28.95 21.83 74.88
C ASP A 545 -29.66 21.12 76.03
N PHE A 546 -29.44 19.82 76.23
CA PHE A 546 -29.92 19.10 77.42
C PHE A 546 -29.34 19.71 78.71
N VAL A 547 -28.05 20.02 78.73
CA VAL A 547 -27.42 20.69 79.88
C VAL A 547 -28.05 22.05 80.14
N LYS A 548 -28.21 22.90 79.11
CA LYS A 548 -28.90 24.21 79.26
C LYS A 548 -30.32 24.06 79.79
N LEU A 549 -31.08 23.10 79.27
CA LEU A 549 -32.46 22.85 79.69
C LEU A 549 -32.51 22.38 81.15
N SER A 550 -31.60 21.47 81.55
CA SER A 550 -31.50 21.00 82.93
C SER A 550 -31.16 22.12 83.91
N GLN A 551 -30.23 23.02 83.56
CA GLN A 551 -29.89 24.20 84.36
C GLN A 551 -31.08 25.15 84.47
N LYS A 552 -31.79 25.41 83.36
CA LYS A 552 -32.98 26.27 83.36
C LYS A 552 -34.08 25.70 84.25
N LEU A 553 -34.34 24.40 84.17
CA LEU A 553 -35.32 23.72 85.01
C LEU A 553 -34.93 23.80 86.50
N GLN A 554 -33.65 23.59 86.83
CA GLN A 554 -33.16 23.66 88.20
C GLN A 554 -33.29 25.08 88.78
N MET A 555 -33.02 26.12 87.98
CA MET A 555 -33.27 27.51 88.37
C MET A 555 -34.76 27.78 88.63
N THR A 556 -35.66 27.34 87.75
CA THR A 556 -37.11 27.52 87.93
C THR A 556 -37.65 26.76 89.14
N LEU A 557 -37.12 25.57 89.43
CA LEU A 557 -37.48 24.81 90.64
C LEU A 557 -36.98 25.48 91.93
N GLU A 558 -35.80 26.10 91.89
CA GLU A 558 -35.27 26.86 93.03
C GLU A 558 -36.08 28.16 93.25
N GLU A 559 -36.50 28.84 92.17
CA GLU A 559 -37.42 29.99 92.24
C GLU A 559 -38.78 29.60 92.87
N LEU A 560 -39.36 28.46 92.48
CA LEU A 560 -40.60 27.95 93.09
C LEU A 560 -40.42 27.60 94.57
N ARG A 561 -39.29 27.04 94.98
CA ARG A 561 -39.00 26.74 96.40
C ARG A 561 -38.93 28.00 97.28
N HIS A 562 -38.47 29.11 96.73
CA HIS A 562 -38.44 30.39 97.45
C HIS A 562 -39.79 31.11 97.50
N ALA A 563 -40.72 30.79 96.59
CA ALA A 563 -42.05 31.40 96.56
C ALA A 563 -43.06 30.77 97.54
N ASP A 564 -42.84 29.54 98.01
CA ASP A 564 -43.82 28.74 98.76
C ASP A 564 -43.63 28.72 100.30
N THR A 565 -42.98 29.72 100.90
CA THR A 565 -42.82 29.81 102.37
C THR A 565 -44.06 30.27 103.14
N GLU A 566 -45.22 30.51 102.49
CA GLU A 566 -46.49 30.79 103.16
C GLU A 566 -47.54 29.73 102.84
N VAL A 567 -47.63 28.68 103.67
CA VAL A 567 -48.70 27.68 103.58
C VAL A 567 -50.01 28.30 104.04
N ARG A 568 -50.80 28.83 103.09
CA ARG A 568 -52.18 29.29 103.33
C ARG A 568 -53.07 28.06 103.57
N TRP A 569 -53.58 27.92 104.79
CA TRP A 569 -54.66 26.98 105.07
C TRP A 569 -55.88 27.40 104.24
N GLN A 570 -56.35 26.53 103.36
CA GLN A 570 -57.45 26.84 102.46
C GLN A 570 -58.77 26.81 103.25
N ASP A 571 -59.56 27.88 103.16
CA ASP A 571 -60.85 27.94 103.86
C ASP A 571 -61.85 26.98 103.21
N ASP A 572 -62.76 26.43 103.99
CA ASP A 572 -63.78 25.51 103.48
C ASP A 572 -64.66 26.22 102.44
N ASP A 573 -64.93 27.52 102.60
CA ASP A 573 -65.78 28.29 101.67
C ASP A 573 -65.13 28.52 100.28
N ASP A 574 -63.81 28.38 100.16
CA ASP A 574 -63.06 28.64 98.93
C ASP A 574 -63.09 27.46 97.94
N VAL A 575 -63.63 26.30 98.34
CA VAL A 575 -63.55 25.06 97.54
C VAL A 575 -64.89 24.35 97.43
N ASN A 576 -65.43 24.31 96.21
CA ASN A 576 -66.69 23.61 95.90
C ASN A 576 -66.48 22.19 95.36
N ASN A 577 -65.31 21.89 94.80
CA ASN A 577 -64.99 20.62 94.17
C ASN A 577 -63.59 20.13 94.59
N CYS A 578 -63.40 18.82 94.72
CA CYS A 578 -62.08 18.27 95.00
C CYS A 578 -61.13 18.52 93.81
N PRO A 579 -59.94 19.12 93.99
CA PRO A 579 -59.05 19.46 92.88
C PRO A 579 -58.45 18.26 92.13
N THR A 580 -58.49 17.06 92.71
CA THR A 580 -57.97 15.84 92.07
C THR A 580 -59.02 15.13 91.23
N CYS A 581 -60.23 14.91 91.75
CA CYS A 581 -61.28 14.15 91.06
C CYS A 581 -62.47 15.00 90.59
N ASN A 582 -62.43 16.30 90.84
CA ASN A 582 -63.48 17.29 90.54
C ASN A 582 -64.86 17.00 91.16
N ALA A 583 -64.96 16.04 92.09
CA ALA A 583 -66.21 15.72 92.78
C ALA A 583 -66.68 16.89 93.66
N GLY A 584 -67.95 17.30 93.52
CA GLY A 584 -68.55 18.36 94.32
C GLY A 584 -68.65 17.98 95.80
N PHE A 585 -68.24 18.89 96.67
CA PHE A 585 -68.41 18.72 98.11
C PHE A 585 -69.89 18.86 98.49
N THR A 586 -70.43 17.85 99.16
CA THR A 586 -71.83 17.79 99.59
C THR A 586 -71.88 17.29 101.03
N VAL A 587 -73.04 17.26 101.68
CA VAL A 587 -73.19 16.73 103.05
C VAL A 587 -72.62 15.30 103.19
N MET A 588 -72.65 14.50 102.12
CA MET A 588 -72.09 13.14 102.09
C MET A 588 -70.60 13.08 101.71
N VAL A 589 -70.06 14.09 101.01
CA VAL A 589 -68.64 14.17 100.61
C VAL A 589 -67.96 15.28 101.40
N ARG A 590 -67.28 14.89 102.49
CA ARG A 590 -66.65 15.84 103.43
C ARG A 590 -65.36 16.44 102.86
N LYS A 591 -65.14 17.72 103.21
CA LYS A 591 -63.90 18.47 102.97
C LYS A 591 -62.82 18.01 103.96
N ILE A 592 -61.63 17.66 103.46
CA ILE A 592 -60.50 17.22 104.30
C ILE A 592 -59.21 17.89 103.82
N HIS A 593 -58.55 18.63 104.70
CA HIS A 593 -57.29 19.31 104.38
C HIS A 593 -56.09 18.36 104.36
N CYS A 594 -55.20 18.57 103.39
CA CYS A 594 -53.84 18.08 103.44
C CYS A 594 -53.07 18.80 104.54
N ARG A 595 -52.51 18.03 105.49
CA ARG A 595 -51.79 18.59 106.65
C ARG A 595 -50.40 19.15 106.33
N HIS A 596 -49.99 19.11 105.06
CA HIS A 596 -48.73 19.68 104.60
C HIS A 596 -48.95 20.96 103.78
N CYS A 597 -49.76 20.91 102.71
CA CYS A 597 -50.01 22.07 101.85
C CYS A 597 -51.30 22.84 102.15
N GLY A 598 -52.11 22.42 103.11
CA GLY A 598 -53.33 23.14 103.52
C GLY A 598 -54.50 23.09 102.53
N HIS A 599 -54.38 22.41 101.38
CA HIS A 599 -55.44 22.31 100.37
C HIS A 599 -56.51 21.26 100.73
N ILE A 600 -57.74 21.47 100.25
CA ILE A 600 -58.90 20.61 100.54
C ILE A 600 -59.09 19.51 99.48
N TYR A 601 -59.29 18.27 99.94
CA TYR A 601 -59.56 17.11 99.10
C TYR A 601 -60.75 16.30 99.65
N CYS A 602 -61.32 15.41 98.82
CA CYS A 602 -62.28 14.42 99.31
C CYS A 602 -61.56 13.22 99.94
N ASP A 603 -62.28 12.42 100.72
CA ASP A 603 -61.71 11.27 101.44
C ASP A 603 -61.07 10.23 100.51
N LYS A 604 -61.61 10.07 99.29
CA LYS A 604 -61.05 9.18 98.27
C LYS A 604 -59.70 9.66 97.73
N CYS A 605 -59.46 10.97 97.70
CA CYS A 605 -58.24 11.57 97.16
C CYS A 605 -57.20 11.88 98.23
N LEU A 606 -57.55 11.85 99.52
CA LEU A 606 -56.64 12.07 100.65
C LEU A 606 -56.40 10.79 101.46
N THR A 607 -55.90 9.76 100.80
CA THR A 607 -55.70 8.42 101.39
C THR A 607 -54.30 8.22 101.97
N LYS A 608 -53.32 9.00 101.52
CA LYS A 608 -51.93 8.86 101.94
C LYS A 608 -51.66 9.55 103.27
N THR A 609 -50.76 8.97 104.05
CA THR A 609 -50.35 9.52 105.34
C THR A 609 -48.84 9.51 105.48
N VAL A 610 -48.28 10.55 106.09
CA VAL A 610 -46.86 10.65 106.41
C VAL A 610 -46.67 10.95 107.90
N PRO A 611 -45.55 10.54 108.52
CA PRO A 611 -45.19 10.96 109.86
C PRO A 611 -44.86 12.47 109.86
N SER A 612 -45.60 13.27 110.62
CA SER A 612 -45.41 14.73 110.70
C SER A 612 -45.25 15.23 112.14
N GLY A 613 -44.46 16.29 112.29
CA GLY A 613 -44.11 16.95 113.56
C GLY A 613 -43.09 16.20 114.44
N PRO A 614 -42.60 16.82 115.53
CA PRO A 614 -41.54 16.26 116.39
C PRO A 614 -41.90 14.91 117.03
N ARG A 615 -43.21 14.62 117.20
CA ARG A 615 -43.73 13.38 117.79
C ARG A 615 -44.12 12.32 116.74
N LYS A 616 -43.75 12.50 115.46
CA LYS A 616 -44.04 11.58 114.34
C LYS A 616 -45.51 11.12 114.29
N ARG A 617 -46.45 12.05 114.45
CA ARG A 617 -47.88 11.71 114.36
C ARG A 617 -48.26 11.48 112.90
N VAL A 618 -49.09 10.48 112.65
CA VAL A 618 -49.60 10.18 111.31
C VAL A 618 -50.49 11.33 110.84
N ALA A 619 -50.11 11.97 109.74
CA ALA A 619 -50.81 13.10 109.15
C ALA A 619 -51.21 12.77 107.71
N ARG A 620 -52.49 12.98 107.37
CA ARG A 620 -52.99 12.82 106.00
C ARG A 620 -52.46 13.91 105.09
N VAL A 621 -51.95 13.52 103.92
CA VAL A 621 -51.37 14.40 102.90
C VAL A 621 -51.81 13.97 101.51
N CYS A 622 -51.85 14.90 100.56
CA CYS A 622 -52.15 14.59 99.15
C CYS A 622 -50.99 13.83 98.49
N ASP A 623 -51.24 13.21 97.34
CA ASP A 623 -50.23 12.39 96.63
C ASP A 623 -48.96 13.18 96.29
N ILE A 624 -49.10 14.45 95.89
CA ILE A 624 -47.95 15.34 95.63
C ILE A 624 -47.12 15.51 96.90
N CYS A 625 -47.75 15.88 98.01
CA CYS A 625 -47.05 16.05 99.29
C CYS A 625 -46.48 14.74 99.83
N HIS A 626 -47.13 13.59 99.58
CA HIS A 626 -46.58 12.29 99.93
C HIS A 626 -45.28 11.99 99.20
N THR A 627 -45.19 12.31 97.89
CA THR A 627 -43.95 12.14 97.12
C THR A 627 -42.84 13.11 97.56
N LEU A 628 -43.18 14.34 97.96
CA LEU A 628 -42.21 15.31 98.46
C LEU A 628 -41.68 14.97 99.86
N LEU A 629 -42.52 14.40 100.73
CA LEU A 629 -42.18 14.13 102.14
C LEU A 629 -41.62 12.74 102.41
N THR A 630 -41.65 11.84 101.42
CA THR A 630 -41.23 10.44 101.59
C THR A 630 -40.04 10.13 100.67
N PRO A 631 -38.80 10.02 101.20
CA PRO A 631 -37.55 9.97 100.42
C PRO A 631 -37.38 8.78 99.44
N HIS A 632 -38.25 7.78 99.50
CA HIS A 632 -38.17 6.56 98.68
C HIS A 632 -39.42 6.28 97.85
N THR A 633 -40.27 7.29 97.63
CA THR A 633 -41.44 7.17 96.74
C THR A 633 -41.07 7.67 95.35
N ALA A 634 -41.51 6.96 94.30
CA ALA A 634 -41.34 7.42 92.93
C ALA A 634 -41.97 8.82 92.75
N PRO A 635 -41.36 9.73 91.97
CA PRO A 635 -41.88 11.09 91.79
C PRO A 635 -43.33 11.05 91.29
N TYR A 636 -44.20 11.96 91.74
CA TYR A 636 -45.62 11.98 91.34
C TYR A 636 -45.81 11.91 89.81
N PHE A 637 -44.90 12.53 89.04
CA PHE A 637 -44.90 12.54 87.57
C PHE A 637 -44.38 11.26 86.89
N SER A 638 -44.05 10.22 87.64
CA SER A 638 -43.59 8.92 87.10
C SER A 638 -44.72 7.92 86.86
N HIS A 639 -45.98 8.29 87.16
CA HIS A 639 -47.16 7.49 86.87
C HIS A 639 -47.98 8.14 85.74
N GLU A 640 -48.42 7.32 84.77
CA GLU A 640 -49.32 7.75 83.69
C GLU A 640 -50.61 8.38 84.26
N PRO A 641 -51.16 9.44 83.63
CA PRO A 641 -52.41 10.03 84.08
C PRO A 641 -53.53 8.98 84.03
N GLN A 642 -54.18 8.73 85.17
CA GLN A 642 -55.37 7.90 85.22
C GLN A 642 -56.47 8.55 84.36
N GLN A 643 -56.92 7.81 83.35
CA GLN A 643 -58.01 8.19 82.46
C GLN A 643 -59.25 8.56 83.29
N SER A 644 -59.68 9.81 83.19
CA SER A 644 -60.99 10.25 83.67
C SER A 644 -62.07 9.64 82.78
N ASN A 645 -62.86 8.72 83.34
CA ASN A 645 -64.18 8.37 82.81
C ASN A 645 -65.20 9.44 83.19
#